data_AF-A0A7C3X582-F1
#
_entry.id   AF-A0A7C3X582-F1
#
_cell.length_a   1.000
_cell.length_b   1.000
_cell.length_c   1.000
_cell.angle_alpha   90.00
_cell.angle_beta   90.00
_cell.angle_gamma   90.00
#
_symmetry.space_group_name_H-M   'P 1'
#
loop_
_entity.id
_entity.type
_entity.pdbx_description
1 polymer ?
#
loop_
_entity_poly.entity_id
_entity_poly.type
_entity_poly.pdbx_seq_one_letter_code
_entity_poly.pdbx_strand_id
1 'polypeptide(L)'
;MTGLDVQREIYGNIEQVTLFTVPPNGAIQDKSSLPPIAHCVGLSITSHDPQRTRQVLSTLLGAMQLLVCGGMVQSTERQEGRFQIGIVDDRPLYCHIGQAGKATILSLNPAIVESAVRAQKTGSSVCKSGTLSKAINAMPVSTSKLVLVNLGGAIRMAAAYVPLIPTDPNDSIQGALSQLAQACDKSLIEVYTCEQVNQLTLKASLDDLPPFNQIWGPIMQLARVMKSQKRALTGEASPVEVTAEVGQAAAPPVIDGKIEDIWAKAKAYELENSLYDPVSGPEDCSASFRALWDNDNLYILVQVQDEDLGNDSDDYWEDDAVEVFIDADNTKAGAYGSNDYRYHFDWDPVSPQMGETAHEKTQGVRYVMVRTGKGYTVEIGFPWASLGVKPSAGSSIGLDVQVNDDDGGGGRDHKLAWSATEDDAWQNPSVFGNAVLAGLVAWWRLDEKEGDLAYDSSGNGHTGVLKGNPTWQPSGGKVGGGLQLDGEDDYVETEYATDLPCWTLAVWVKSPVGPTEGDPSGPVHREKNLQINWNHPLEFARGTAMVCTGGTWRSATFGQLTADTWYHLVASYDGQTLRAYRDGVLVSTSSGPSVCPDHEESSLKLGRHSTKSHFFKGTIDDVRIYSCALTDVEVEQLYRSTASGSR
;
A
#
# COMPACT_ATOMS: atom_id res chain seq x y z
N MET A 1 10.76 4.60 28.81
CA MET A 1 10.73 6.07 28.85
C MET A 1 9.91 6.49 27.66
N THR A 2 8.80 7.19 27.88
CA THR A 2 8.02 7.79 26.80
C THR A 2 8.87 8.87 26.10
N GLY A 3 8.51 9.26 24.87
CA GLY A 3 9.18 10.37 24.18
C GLY A 3 9.18 11.66 25.03
N LEU A 4 8.10 11.88 25.79
CA LEU A 4 7.93 12.95 26.76
C LEU A 4 8.88 12.85 27.97
N ASP A 5 9.17 11.65 28.48
CA ASP A 5 10.13 11.46 29.57
C ASP A 5 11.56 11.78 29.10
N VAL A 6 11.92 11.34 27.89
CA VAL A 6 13.21 11.63 27.26
C VAL A 6 13.34 13.14 26.97
N GLN A 7 12.26 13.79 26.52
CA GLN A 7 12.19 15.23 26.30
C GLN A 7 12.41 16.01 27.62
N ARG A 8 11.68 15.67 28.67
CA ARG A 8 11.84 16.28 30.00
C ARG A 8 13.24 16.09 30.57
N GLU A 9 13.81 14.89 30.44
CA GLU A 9 15.14 14.59 30.95
C GLU A 9 16.27 15.27 30.16
N ILE A 10 16.13 15.43 28.84
CA ILE A 10 17.13 16.10 27.99
C ILE A 10 17.10 17.61 28.23
N TYR A 11 15.94 18.24 28.11
CA TYR A 11 15.84 19.69 28.19
C TYR A 11 15.97 20.22 29.62
N GLY A 12 15.59 19.43 30.63
CA GLY A 12 15.76 19.78 32.05
C GLY A 12 17.21 19.75 32.53
N ASN A 13 18.11 19.03 31.84
CA ASN A 13 19.50 18.88 32.23
C ASN A 13 20.47 19.81 31.47
N ILE A 14 20.05 20.42 30.36
CA ILE A 14 20.90 21.25 29.50
C ILE A 14 20.81 22.72 29.92
N GLU A 15 21.96 23.30 30.31
CA GLU A 15 22.08 24.71 30.68
C GLU A 15 22.24 25.60 29.41
N GLN A 16 23.04 25.16 28.43
CA GLN A 16 23.35 25.96 27.25
C GLN A 16 23.85 25.11 26.08
N VAL A 17 23.45 25.44 24.84
CA VAL A 17 23.98 24.84 23.60
C VAL A 17 24.66 25.91 22.76
N THR A 18 25.87 25.65 22.27
CA THR A 18 26.66 26.59 21.46
C THR A 18 27.16 25.89 20.20
N LEU A 19 26.79 26.42 19.04
CA LEU A 19 27.31 26.02 17.73
C LEU A 19 28.45 26.95 17.33
N PHE A 20 29.56 26.41 16.82
CA PHE A 20 30.70 27.21 16.41
C PHE A 20 31.35 26.66 15.15
N THR A 21 32.02 27.53 14.38
CA THR A 21 32.70 27.15 13.14
C THR A 21 34.15 27.65 13.09
N VAL A 22 35.09 26.80 12.66
CA VAL A 22 36.52 27.14 12.49
C VAL A 22 36.92 26.91 11.04
N PRO A 23 37.55 27.88 10.33
CA PRO A 23 37.99 27.66 8.95
C PRO A 23 39.05 26.55 8.88
N PRO A 24 39.09 25.76 7.78
CA PRO A 24 40.03 24.67 7.66
C PRO A 24 41.45 25.24 7.62
N ASN A 25 42.33 24.75 8.49
CA ASN A 25 43.74 25.07 8.36
C ASN A 25 44.22 24.46 7.03
N GLY A 26 45.02 25.20 6.26
CA GLY A 26 45.48 24.81 4.90
C GLY A 26 46.33 23.52 4.82
N ALA A 27 46.35 22.71 5.88
CA ALA A 27 47.05 21.43 5.97
C ALA A 27 46.11 20.19 5.92
N ILE A 28 44.78 20.35 5.90
CA ILE A 28 43.87 19.20 5.78
C ILE A 28 43.58 18.96 4.30
N GLN A 29 44.47 18.20 3.66
CA GLN A 29 44.22 17.56 2.37
C GLN A 29 43.69 16.15 2.62
N ASP A 30 42.40 16.00 2.89
CA ASP A 30 41.77 14.70 2.68
C ASP A 30 40.48 14.84 1.88
N LYS A 31 40.49 14.21 0.71
CA LYS A 31 39.41 14.21 -0.28
C LYS A 31 38.70 12.87 -0.17
N SER A 32 37.87 12.70 0.85
CA SER A 32 36.81 11.70 0.78
C SER A 32 35.69 12.04 1.76
N SER A 33 34.49 12.27 1.21
CA SER A 33 33.19 11.98 1.84
C SER A 33 32.47 12.98 2.77
N LEU A 34 32.89 14.25 2.92
CA LEU A 34 32.06 15.33 3.50
C LEU A 34 32.40 16.73 2.91
N PRO A 35 31.47 17.69 2.84
CA PRO A 35 31.78 19.06 2.41
C PRO A 35 32.73 19.77 3.38
N PRO A 36 33.60 20.70 2.92
CA PRO A 36 34.57 21.41 3.78
C PRO A 36 33.96 22.09 5.02
N ILE A 37 32.70 22.54 4.91
CA ILE A 37 31.94 23.16 6.01
C ILE A 37 31.65 22.16 7.14
N ALA A 38 31.38 20.89 6.85
CA ALA A 38 31.07 19.88 7.87
C ALA A 38 32.28 19.57 8.77
N HIS A 39 33.50 19.79 8.28
CA HIS A 39 34.75 19.67 9.05
C HIS A 39 35.09 20.92 9.87
N CYS A 40 34.29 21.96 9.73
CA CYS A 40 34.48 23.27 10.34
C CYS A 40 33.51 23.52 11.48
N VAL A 41 32.40 22.77 11.60
CA VAL A 41 31.36 22.99 12.61
C VAL A 41 31.58 22.11 13.85
N GLY A 42 31.46 22.70 15.03
CA GLY A 42 31.49 22.03 16.32
C GLY A 42 30.28 22.40 17.18
N LEU A 43 29.85 21.47 18.02
CA LEU A 43 28.73 21.64 18.96
C LEU A 43 29.26 21.52 20.40
N SER A 44 28.94 22.49 21.25
CA SER A 44 29.27 22.50 22.67
C SER A 44 28.00 22.55 23.49
N ILE A 45 27.83 21.62 24.42
CA ILE A 45 26.66 21.50 25.29
C ILE A 45 27.13 21.63 26.74
N THR A 46 26.59 22.61 27.45
CA THR A 46 26.75 22.84 28.88
C THR A 46 25.53 22.29 29.58
N SER A 47 25.70 21.48 30.61
CA SER A 47 24.58 20.83 31.32
C SER A 47 24.83 20.77 32.83
N HIS A 48 23.75 20.62 33.60
CA HIS A 48 23.78 20.45 35.05
C HIS A 48 24.45 19.11 35.44
N ASP A 49 24.16 18.03 34.70
CA ASP A 49 24.81 16.72 34.77
C ASP A 49 25.28 16.23 33.37
N PRO A 50 26.47 16.64 32.93
CA PRO A 50 26.92 16.31 31.57
C PRO A 50 27.28 14.83 31.34
N GLN A 51 27.40 14.04 32.40
CA GLN A 51 27.56 12.60 32.27
C GLN A 51 26.26 11.95 31.82
N ARG A 52 25.14 12.37 32.43
CA ARG A 52 23.80 11.96 32.00
C ARG A 52 23.48 12.46 30.59
N THR A 53 23.87 13.70 30.25
CA THR A 53 23.77 14.22 28.87
C THR A 53 24.52 13.35 27.86
N ARG A 54 25.76 12.92 28.17
CA ARG A 54 26.52 12.00 27.31
C ARG A 54 25.84 10.64 27.17
N GLN A 55 25.33 10.06 28.25
CA GLN A 55 24.68 8.75 28.24
C GLN A 55 23.40 8.77 27.38
N VAL A 56 22.59 9.81 27.51
CA VAL A 56 21.36 10.00 26.72
C VAL A 56 21.69 10.24 25.24
N LEU A 57 22.67 11.08 24.91
CA LEU A 57 23.12 11.30 23.54
C LEU A 57 23.69 10.04 22.88
N SER A 58 24.47 9.24 23.63
CA SER A 58 25.00 7.96 23.12
C SER A 58 23.87 6.94 22.88
N THR A 59 22.83 6.96 23.73
CA THR A 59 21.66 6.07 23.61
C THR A 59 20.78 6.47 22.42
N LEU A 60 20.55 7.77 22.19
CA LEU A 60 19.84 8.32 21.04
C LEU A 60 20.53 8.00 19.72
N LEU A 61 21.85 8.22 19.65
CA LEU A 61 22.64 7.89 18.47
C LEU A 61 22.66 6.37 18.20
N GLY A 62 22.60 5.55 19.26
CA GLY A 62 22.43 4.10 19.14
C GLY A 62 21.05 3.67 18.64
N ALA A 63 19.97 4.29 19.15
CA ALA A 63 18.59 4.01 18.73
C ALA A 63 18.31 4.42 17.28
N MET A 64 19.00 5.44 16.78
CA MET A 64 19.01 5.84 15.37
C MET A 64 19.92 4.97 14.48
N GLN A 65 20.54 3.92 15.03
CA GLN A 65 21.53 3.05 14.36
C GLN A 65 22.73 3.81 13.75
N LEU A 66 23.06 4.99 14.27
CA LEU A 66 24.21 5.81 13.84
C LEU A 66 25.54 5.37 14.49
N LEU A 67 25.49 4.37 15.38
CA LEU A 67 26.64 3.72 16.01
C LEU A 67 26.83 2.30 15.47
N VAL A 68 28.07 1.89 15.20
CA VAL A 68 28.37 0.51 14.80
C VAL A 68 28.30 -0.42 16.03
N CYS A 69 27.44 -1.43 16.00
CA CYS A 69 27.45 -2.52 16.98
C CYS A 69 28.74 -3.32 16.85
N GLY A 70 29.72 -3.05 17.72
CA GLY A 70 30.99 -3.79 17.69
C GLY A 70 32.11 -3.21 18.53
N GLY A 71 31.82 -2.77 19.75
CA GLY A 71 32.87 -2.36 20.68
C GLY A 71 32.24 -1.95 21.99
N MET A 72 32.37 -2.79 23.01
CA MET A 72 31.98 -2.43 24.37
C MET A 72 32.55 -1.06 24.70
N VAL A 73 31.69 -0.11 25.08
CA VAL A 73 32.13 1.04 25.87
C VAL A 73 32.53 0.47 27.23
N GLN A 74 33.78 -0.01 27.33
CA GLN A 74 34.37 -0.34 28.62
C GLN A 74 34.44 0.94 29.42
N SER A 75 33.53 1.07 30.37
CA SER A 75 33.63 2.04 31.44
C SER A 75 34.77 1.63 32.35
N THR A 76 35.83 2.44 32.42
CA THR A 76 36.59 2.60 33.65
C THR A 76 37.01 4.05 33.81
N GLU A 77 36.44 4.67 34.86
CA GLU A 77 36.94 5.81 35.63
C GLU A 77 36.86 7.24 35.05
N ARG A 78 35.90 7.98 35.62
CA ARG A 78 36.00 9.31 36.25
C ARG A 78 37.33 10.09 36.09
N GLN A 79 37.68 10.65 34.94
CA GLN A 79 38.54 11.85 34.88
C GLN A 79 38.21 12.73 33.67
N GLU A 80 38.29 14.04 33.85
CA GLU A 80 38.30 15.06 32.78
C GLU A 80 39.21 14.64 31.64
N GLY A 81 38.77 14.75 30.39
CA GLY A 81 39.56 14.15 29.31
C GLY A 81 38.90 14.11 27.94
N ARG A 82 39.64 13.55 26.99
CA ARG A 82 39.24 13.40 25.58
C ARG A 82 38.91 11.95 25.29
N PHE A 83 37.93 11.73 24.42
CA PHE A 83 37.56 10.39 23.96
C PHE A 83 36.98 10.45 22.56
N GLN A 84 36.92 9.31 21.90
CA GLN A 84 36.43 9.15 20.53
C GLN A 84 35.27 8.17 20.51
N ILE A 85 34.24 8.49 19.74
CA ILE A 85 33.08 7.63 19.49
C ILE A 85 33.12 7.23 18.02
N GLY A 86 33.05 5.93 17.73
CA GLY A 86 32.92 5.43 16.36
C GLY A 86 31.47 5.58 15.87
N ILE A 87 31.28 6.20 14.72
CA ILE A 87 29.98 6.28 14.03
C ILE A 87 30.00 5.43 12.75
N VAL A 88 28.86 5.20 12.11
CA VAL A 88 28.76 4.44 10.85
C VAL A 88 29.79 4.96 9.81
N ASP A 89 30.42 4.06 9.06
CA ASP A 89 31.58 4.25 8.16
C ASP A 89 32.98 4.38 8.83
N ASP A 90 33.18 3.81 10.04
CA ASP A 90 34.47 3.79 10.75
C ASP A 90 35.07 5.18 11.07
N ARG A 91 34.23 6.24 11.08
CA ARG A 91 34.72 7.61 11.28
C ARG A 91 34.80 8.00 12.77
N PRO A 92 35.88 8.67 13.21
CA PRO A 92 35.99 9.25 14.54
C PRO A 92 35.05 10.45 14.79
N LEU A 93 34.17 10.38 15.80
CA LEU A 93 33.61 11.57 16.45
C LEU A 93 34.44 11.90 17.69
N TYR A 94 35.13 13.05 17.67
CA TYR A 94 36.00 13.48 18.75
C TYR A 94 35.21 14.25 19.80
N CYS A 95 35.42 13.89 21.06
CA CYS A 95 34.73 14.48 22.20
C CYS A 95 35.70 14.92 23.30
N HIS A 96 35.34 16.00 24.00
CA HIS A 96 36.03 16.45 25.21
C HIS A 96 35.06 16.83 26.33
N ILE A 97 35.37 16.40 27.55
CA ILE A 97 34.68 16.84 28.77
C ILE A 97 35.63 17.71 29.60
N GLY A 98 35.24 18.97 29.82
CA GLY A 98 36.04 20.01 30.49
C GLY A 98 35.92 20.06 32.02
N GLN A 99 36.71 20.93 32.66
CA GLN A 99 36.94 20.94 34.11
C GLN A 99 35.67 21.10 34.97
N ALA A 100 35.61 20.37 36.09
CA ALA A 100 34.43 20.18 36.95
C ALA A 100 33.20 19.56 36.24
N GLY A 101 33.41 19.00 35.04
CA GLY A 101 32.42 18.18 34.35
C GLY A 101 31.27 18.96 33.71
N LYS A 102 31.32 20.29 33.58
CA LYS A 102 30.18 21.12 33.13
C LYS A 102 29.99 21.30 31.60
N ALA A 103 30.98 20.93 30.78
CA ALA A 103 30.93 21.17 29.34
C ALA A 103 31.32 19.92 28.54
N THR A 104 30.53 19.59 27.52
CA THR A 104 30.76 18.51 26.55
C THR A 104 30.90 19.10 25.15
N ILE A 105 32.03 18.86 24.49
CA ILE A 105 32.34 19.36 23.14
C ILE A 105 32.39 18.18 22.17
N LEU A 106 31.69 18.28 21.04
CA LEU A 106 31.60 17.26 20.00
C LEU A 106 32.00 17.84 18.63
N SER A 107 32.92 17.18 17.93
CA SER A 107 33.23 17.51 16.53
C SER A 107 33.86 16.33 15.79
N LEU A 108 33.63 16.26 14.48
CA LEU A 108 34.31 15.34 13.56
C LEU A 108 35.76 15.76 13.27
N ASN A 109 36.21 16.92 13.77
CA ASN A 109 37.57 17.42 13.59
C ASN A 109 38.27 17.63 14.96
N PRO A 110 39.39 16.95 15.24
CA PRO A 110 40.04 17.03 16.54
C PRO A 110 40.65 18.42 16.81
N ALA A 111 41.04 19.18 15.77
CA ALA A 111 41.58 20.53 15.91
C ALA A 111 40.52 21.56 16.37
N ILE A 112 39.24 21.26 16.13
CA ILE A 112 38.10 22.07 16.57
C ILE A 112 37.84 21.87 18.04
N VAL A 113 37.88 20.61 18.49
CA VAL A 113 37.82 20.28 19.92
C VAL A 113 38.95 20.98 20.66
N GLU A 114 40.17 20.97 20.12
CA GLU A 114 41.34 21.67 20.70
C GLU A 114 41.17 23.19 20.81
N SER A 115 40.68 23.82 19.74
CA SER A 115 40.48 25.28 19.70
C SER A 115 39.37 25.72 20.66
N ALA A 116 38.31 24.92 20.78
CA ALA A 116 37.21 25.15 21.72
C ALA A 116 37.67 24.99 23.19
N VAL A 117 38.49 23.98 23.48
CA VAL A 117 39.08 23.79 24.82
C VAL A 117 40.01 24.94 25.21
N ARG A 118 40.81 25.46 24.27
CA ARG A 118 41.69 26.61 24.51
C ARG A 118 40.91 27.90 24.73
N ALA A 119 39.84 28.13 23.97
CA ALA A 119 38.93 29.26 24.14
C ALA A 119 38.26 29.23 25.52
N GLN A 120 37.83 28.06 25.97
CA GLN A 120 37.22 27.85 27.29
C GLN A 120 38.20 28.14 28.44
N LYS A 121 39.47 27.70 28.34
CA LYS A 121 40.50 27.93 29.36
C LYS A 121 40.95 29.39 29.49
N THR A 122 40.76 30.20 28.45
CA THR A 122 41.25 31.60 28.39
C THR A 122 40.12 32.63 28.48
N GLY A 123 38.87 32.19 28.66
CA GLY A 123 37.69 33.07 28.75
C GLY A 123 37.46 33.93 27.50
N SER A 124 37.99 33.54 26.34
CA SER A 124 37.95 34.33 25.11
C SER A 124 37.21 33.61 23.98
N SER A 125 36.30 34.34 23.31
CA SER A 125 35.55 33.85 22.15
C SER A 125 36.44 33.71 20.90
N VAL A 126 36.13 32.69 20.08
CA VAL A 126 36.77 32.38 18.76
C VAL A 126 36.65 33.57 17.78
N CYS A 127 35.74 34.52 18.03
CA CYS A 127 35.50 35.72 17.22
C CYS A 127 36.61 36.80 17.29
N LYS A 128 37.65 36.64 18.11
CA LYS A 128 38.72 37.66 18.29
C LYS A 128 39.90 37.57 17.31
N SER A 129 39.94 36.61 16.39
CA SER A 129 41.00 36.54 15.36
C SER A 129 40.45 36.24 13.97
N GLY A 130 40.77 37.10 12.98
CA GLY A 130 40.54 36.84 11.55
C GLY A 130 39.58 37.80 10.85
N THR A 131 39.30 37.53 9.57
CA THR A 131 38.50 38.36 8.64
C THR A 131 37.06 38.62 9.09
N LEU A 132 36.49 37.74 9.92
CA LEU A 132 35.17 37.92 10.54
C LEU A 132 35.15 39.10 11.54
N SER A 133 36.27 39.37 12.21
CA SER A 133 36.44 40.53 13.12
C SER A 133 36.32 41.86 12.36
N LYS A 134 36.80 41.93 11.12
CA LYS A 134 36.74 43.16 10.30
C LYS A 134 35.33 43.46 9.79
N ALA A 135 34.56 42.45 9.41
CA ALA A 135 33.17 42.61 8.97
C ALA A 135 32.23 43.00 10.13
N ILE A 136 32.49 42.45 11.32
CA ILE A 136 31.77 42.74 12.55
C ILE A 136 32.07 44.16 13.06
N ASN A 137 33.33 44.61 12.98
CA ASN A 137 33.75 45.95 13.47
C ASN A 137 33.36 47.11 12.54
N ALA A 138 32.84 46.83 11.34
CA ALA A 138 32.34 47.84 10.41
C ALA A 138 30.87 48.24 10.68
N MET A 139 30.19 47.56 11.62
CA MET A 139 28.81 47.86 12.02
C MET A 139 28.79 48.91 13.14
N PRO A 140 27.84 49.87 13.13
CA PRO A 140 27.75 50.89 14.18
C PRO A 140 27.47 50.29 15.56
N VAL A 141 28.01 50.93 16.61
CA VAL A 141 28.22 50.39 17.97
C VAL A 141 26.92 50.16 18.78
N SER A 142 25.75 50.46 18.22
CA SER A 142 24.45 50.32 18.90
C SER A 142 23.61 49.12 18.46
N THR A 143 24.15 48.20 17.65
CA THR A 143 23.36 47.08 17.09
C THR A 143 23.85 45.71 17.57
N SER A 144 22.94 44.98 18.22
CA SER A 144 23.01 43.52 18.49
C SER A 144 22.93 42.77 17.15
N LYS A 145 23.83 41.83 16.85
CA LYS A 145 23.87 41.20 15.52
C LYS A 145 22.64 40.33 15.30
N LEU A 146 21.97 40.58 14.19
CA LEU A 146 20.86 39.80 13.64
C LEU A 146 21.38 39.03 12.42
N VAL A 147 21.26 37.70 12.43
CA VAL A 147 21.46 36.85 11.27
C VAL A 147 20.09 36.34 10.82
N LEU A 148 19.71 36.62 9.58
CA LEU A 148 18.48 36.14 8.97
C LEU A 148 18.82 34.94 8.07
N VAL A 149 18.25 33.77 8.37
CA VAL A 149 18.35 32.58 7.52
C VAL A 149 17.00 32.35 6.87
N ASN A 150 16.95 32.40 5.54
CA ASN A 150 15.75 32.09 4.77
C ASN A 150 15.56 30.58 4.68
N LEU A 151 14.49 30.07 5.30
CA LEU A 151 14.24 28.64 5.43
C LEU A 151 13.98 27.97 4.08
N GLY A 152 13.15 28.57 3.22
CA GLY A 152 12.91 28.08 1.86
C GLY A 152 14.18 28.01 1.00
N GLY A 153 15.04 29.02 1.09
CA GLY A 153 16.35 29.06 0.44
C GLY A 153 17.29 27.98 0.94
N ALA A 154 17.28 27.69 2.25
CA ALA A 154 18.06 26.61 2.84
C ALA A 154 17.58 25.22 2.37
N ILE A 155 16.26 25.02 2.27
CA ILE A 155 15.67 23.77 1.75
C ILE A 155 16.02 23.58 0.27
N ARG A 156 15.91 24.62 -0.56
CA ARG A 156 16.35 24.58 -1.97
C ARG A 156 17.82 24.24 -2.13
N MET A 157 18.67 24.84 -1.29
CA MET A 157 20.09 24.52 -1.29
C MET A 157 20.32 23.05 -0.90
N ALA A 158 19.70 22.57 0.18
CA ALA A 158 19.82 21.18 0.58
C ALA A 158 19.36 20.22 -0.53
N ALA A 159 18.20 20.50 -1.15
CA ALA A 159 17.65 19.72 -2.25
C ALA A 159 18.58 19.61 -3.47
N ALA A 160 19.36 20.66 -3.76
CA ALA A 160 20.33 20.66 -4.86
C ALA A 160 21.58 19.78 -4.61
N TYR A 161 21.83 19.36 -3.36
CA TYR A 161 23.01 18.58 -2.98
C TYR A 161 22.71 17.14 -2.54
N VAL A 162 21.44 16.71 -2.54
CA VAL A 162 21.08 15.31 -2.28
C VAL A 162 21.02 14.55 -3.61
N PRO A 163 21.91 13.58 -3.88
CA PRO A 163 21.76 12.68 -5.02
C PRO A 163 20.61 11.72 -4.74
N LEU A 164 19.43 12.04 -5.25
CA LEU A 164 18.23 11.24 -5.08
C LEU A 164 18.12 10.27 -6.26
N ILE A 165 18.09 8.97 -5.98
CA ILE A 165 17.80 7.94 -7.00
C ILE A 165 16.30 8.04 -7.30
N PRO A 166 15.88 8.38 -8.52
CA PRO A 166 14.46 8.37 -8.86
C PRO A 166 14.00 6.92 -8.96
N THR A 167 13.12 6.49 -8.07
CA THR A 167 12.44 5.19 -8.19
C THR A 167 11.10 5.29 -8.90
N ASP A 168 10.51 6.49 -9.02
CA ASP A 168 9.25 6.73 -9.71
C ASP A 168 9.24 8.14 -10.36
N PRO A 169 8.89 8.29 -11.65
CA PRO A 169 8.74 9.59 -12.32
C PRO A 169 7.60 10.48 -11.74
N ASN A 170 6.63 9.93 -11.02
CA ASN A 170 5.51 10.68 -10.42
C ASN A 170 5.75 11.07 -8.95
N ASP A 171 6.66 10.40 -8.25
CA ASP A 171 6.90 10.59 -6.81
C ASP A 171 8.20 11.38 -6.56
N SER A 172 8.24 12.59 -7.10
CA SER A 172 9.47 13.37 -7.07
C SER A 172 9.70 13.96 -5.68
N ILE A 173 10.65 13.37 -4.93
CA ILE A 173 11.27 13.97 -3.75
C ILE A 173 11.68 15.43 -4.04
N GLN A 174 12.11 15.71 -5.27
CA GLN A 174 12.40 17.07 -5.74
C GLN A 174 11.16 17.99 -5.75
N GLY A 175 9.99 17.49 -6.13
CA GLY A 175 8.72 18.20 -6.07
C GLY A 175 8.30 18.51 -4.64
N ALA A 176 8.32 17.51 -3.75
CA ALA A 176 8.02 17.71 -2.32
C ALA A 176 8.97 18.72 -1.66
N LEU A 177 10.28 18.60 -1.89
CA LEU A 177 11.27 19.57 -1.40
C LEU A 177 11.07 20.97 -2.01
N SER A 178 10.66 21.06 -3.27
CA SER A 178 10.38 22.34 -3.92
C SER A 178 9.13 23.01 -3.35
N GLN A 179 8.06 22.25 -3.12
CA GLN A 179 6.84 22.73 -2.47
C GLN A 179 7.09 23.17 -1.03
N LEU A 180 7.81 22.35 -0.24
CA LEU A 180 8.17 22.69 1.13
C LEU A 180 9.05 23.95 1.18
N ALA A 181 10.03 24.05 0.26
CA ALA A 181 10.86 25.24 0.15
C ALA A 181 10.03 26.48 -0.20
N GLN A 182 9.11 26.37 -1.15
CA GLN A 182 8.24 27.46 -1.58
C GLN A 182 7.30 27.91 -0.46
N ALA A 183 6.72 26.99 0.29
CA ALA A 183 5.90 27.31 1.47
C ALA A 183 6.73 28.09 2.50
N CYS A 184 7.97 27.67 2.75
CA CYS A 184 8.87 28.32 3.70
C CYS A 184 9.64 29.53 3.13
N ASP A 185 9.27 30.08 1.97
CA ASP A 185 10.04 31.14 1.29
C ASP A 185 10.08 32.46 2.01
N LYS A 186 9.04 32.74 2.80
CA LYS A 186 8.98 33.94 3.64
C LYS A 186 9.47 33.68 5.06
N SER A 187 9.65 32.41 5.43
CA SER A 187 10.04 32.04 6.78
C SER A 187 11.50 32.37 7.02
N LEU A 188 11.74 33.15 8.08
CA LEU A 188 13.05 33.62 8.47
C LEU A 188 13.38 33.08 9.85
N ILE A 189 14.54 32.44 9.95
CA ILE A 189 15.14 32.18 11.26
C ILE A 189 15.97 33.40 11.59
N GLU A 190 15.53 34.14 12.59
CA GLU A 190 16.21 35.31 13.10
C GLU A 190 17.05 34.92 14.30
N VAL A 191 18.37 35.08 14.19
CA VAL A 191 19.29 34.80 15.29
C VAL A 191 19.84 36.10 15.82
N TYR A 192 19.50 36.41 17.06
CA TYR A 192 19.96 37.60 17.78
C TYR A 192 20.99 37.25 18.84
N THR A 193 22.02 38.09 18.92
CA THR A 193 22.99 38.06 20.02
C THR A 193 22.77 39.25 20.94
N CYS A 194 22.33 39.03 22.19
CA CYS A 194 22.33 40.07 23.21
C CYS A 194 23.60 39.92 24.06
N GLU A 195 24.50 40.90 23.95
CA GLU A 195 25.73 40.94 24.74
C GLU A 195 25.56 41.88 25.94
N GLN A 196 25.69 41.33 27.15
CA GLN A 196 25.85 42.07 28.41
C GLN A 196 27.19 41.70 29.08
N VAL A 197 27.57 42.46 30.10
CA VAL A 197 28.78 42.17 30.90
C VAL A 197 28.67 40.75 31.48
N ASN A 198 29.51 39.84 30.98
CA ASN A 198 29.56 38.41 31.33
C ASN A 198 28.36 37.55 30.89
N GLN A 199 27.53 38.00 29.94
CA GLN A 199 26.43 37.19 29.41
C GLN A 199 26.25 37.43 27.90
N LEU A 200 26.38 36.37 27.10
CA LEU A 200 26.00 36.36 25.68
C LEU A 200 24.73 35.50 25.57
N THR A 201 23.60 36.13 25.27
CA THR A 201 22.33 35.41 25.04
C THR A 201 22.11 35.27 23.54
N LEU A 202 22.05 34.04 23.06
CA LEU A 202 21.61 33.70 21.71
C LEU A 202 20.10 33.43 21.76
N LYS A 203 19.32 34.19 21.00
CA LYS A 203 17.90 33.91 20.79
C LYS A 203 17.69 33.62 19.31
N ALA A 204 17.07 32.48 19.02
CA ALA A 204 16.56 32.17 17.69
C ALA A 204 15.04 32.33 17.73
N SER A 205 14.48 33.17 16.87
CA SER A 205 13.06 33.18 16.56
C SER A 205 12.86 32.67 15.13
N LEU A 206 11.70 32.10 14.89
CA LEU A 206 11.26 31.66 13.58
C LEU A 206 10.02 32.49 13.25
N ASP A 207 10.18 33.39 12.30
CA ASP A 207 9.13 34.30 11.87
C ASP A 207 8.57 33.84 10.53
N ASP A 208 7.28 34.13 10.31
CA ASP A 208 6.54 33.80 9.08
C ASP A 208 6.64 32.30 8.70
N LEU A 209 6.65 31.41 9.69
CA LEU A 209 6.41 29.99 9.43
C LEU A 209 4.99 29.80 8.89
N PRO A 210 4.79 29.03 7.82
CA PRO A 210 3.45 28.79 7.30
C PRO A 210 2.64 28.01 8.32
N PRO A 211 1.30 28.15 8.31
CA PRO A 211 0.41 27.23 8.99
C PRO A 211 0.75 25.77 8.65
N PHE A 212 0.64 24.87 9.63
CA PHE A 212 1.07 23.48 9.51
C PHE A 212 0.47 22.77 8.29
N ASN A 213 -0.81 23.02 7.98
CA ASN A 213 -1.49 22.47 6.80
C ASN A 213 -0.85 22.85 5.45
N GLN A 214 -0.03 23.92 5.38
CA GLN A 214 0.69 24.32 4.16
C GLN A 214 2.05 23.62 3.99
N ILE A 215 2.58 22.97 5.03
CA ILE A 215 3.88 22.27 5.02
C ILE A 215 3.77 20.77 5.30
N TRP A 216 2.62 20.32 5.83
CA TRP A 216 2.35 18.94 6.23
C TRP A 216 2.45 17.94 5.08
N GLY A 217 1.75 18.18 3.96
CA GLY A 217 1.75 17.28 2.81
C GLY A 217 3.16 16.97 2.26
N PRO A 218 3.98 18.00 1.97
CA PRO A 218 5.37 17.77 1.56
C PRO A 218 6.24 17.02 2.58
N ILE A 219 6.03 17.24 3.88
CA ILE A 219 6.77 16.54 4.95
C ILE A 219 6.41 15.05 4.97
N MET A 220 5.13 14.72 4.85
CA MET A 220 4.66 13.35 4.86
C MET A 220 5.12 12.58 3.61
N GLN A 221 5.08 13.21 2.43
CA GLN A 221 5.61 12.62 1.20
C GLN A 221 7.12 12.27 1.35
N LEU A 222 7.90 13.14 1.99
CA LEU A 222 9.32 12.88 2.24
C LEU A 222 9.56 11.73 3.22
N ALA A 223 8.78 11.66 4.30
CA ALA A 223 8.88 10.59 5.29
C ALA A 223 8.59 9.22 4.66
N ARG A 224 7.54 9.14 3.83
CA ARG A 224 7.16 7.95 3.08
C ARG A 224 8.29 7.46 2.16
N VAL A 225 8.87 8.35 1.36
CA VAL A 225 9.94 7.96 0.42
C VAL A 225 11.21 7.52 1.14
N MET A 226 11.57 8.17 2.26
CA MET A 226 12.70 7.72 3.07
C MET A 226 12.46 6.32 3.66
N LYS A 227 11.23 6.02 4.06
CA LYS A 227 10.84 4.71 4.57
C LYS A 227 10.87 3.63 3.47
N SER A 228 10.37 3.92 2.27
CA SER A 228 10.41 2.98 1.15
C SER A 228 11.86 2.67 0.72
N GLN A 229 12.75 3.68 0.68
CA GLN A 229 14.17 3.45 0.42
C GLN A 229 14.85 2.65 1.52
N LYS A 230 14.51 2.88 2.79
CA LYS A 230 15.01 2.08 3.90
C LYS A 230 14.62 0.61 3.77
N ARG A 231 13.36 0.30 3.41
CA ARG A 231 12.90 -1.08 3.16
C ARG A 231 13.69 -1.73 2.02
N ALA A 232 13.87 -1.02 0.91
CA ALA A 232 14.65 -1.50 -0.24
C ALA A 232 16.12 -1.79 0.13
N LEU A 233 16.73 -0.98 0.99
CA LEU A 233 18.11 -1.16 1.46
C LEU A 233 18.28 -2.26 2.50
N THR A 234 17.23 -2.54 3.29
CA THR A 234 17.26 -3.53 4.39
C THR A 234 16.76 -4.92 3.96
N GLY A 235 16.15 -5.04 2.79
CA GLY A 235 15.57 -6.30 2.31
C GLY A 235 14.33 -6.74 3.09
N GLU A 236 13.68 -5.82 3.81
CA GLU A 236 12.37 -6.08 4.41
C GLU A 236 11.35 -6.35 3.29
N ALA A 237 10.64 -7.47 3.40
CA ALA A 237 9.58 -7.82 2.46
C ALA A 237 8.53 -6.69 2.41
N SER A 238 8.06 -6.37 1.20
CA SER A 238 6.90 -5.47 1.07
C SER A 238 5.71 -6.08 1.81
N PRO A 239 4.82 -5.26 2.40
CA PRO A 239 3.59 -5.77 2.99
C PRO A 239 2.88 -6.68 1.98
N VAL A 240 2.40 -7.83 2.45
CA VAL A 240 1.58 -8.70 1.61
C VAL A 240 0.29 -7.92 1.32
N GLU A 241 0.06 -7.62 0.06
CA GLU A 241 -1.14 -6.93 -0.38
C GLU A 241 -2.36 -7.79 -0.05
N VAL A 242 -3.25 -7.29 0.82
CA VAL A 242 -4.47 -8.01 1.19
C VAL A 242 -5.50 -7.90 0.05
N THR A 243 -6.29 -8.96 -0.13
CA THR A 243 -7.27 -9.03 -1.22
C THR A 243 -8.66 -9.34 -0.67
N ALA A 244 -9.64 -8.54 -1.08
CA ALA A 244 -11.07 -8.75 -0.87
C ALA A 244 -11.74 -9.16 -2.18
N GLU A 245 -12.43 -10.29 -2.18
CA GLU A 245 -13.41 -10.65 -3.20
C GLU A 245 -14.73 -9.90 -2.93
N VAL A 246 -15.18 -9.13 -3.93
CA VAL A 246 -16.42 -8.32 -3.90
C VAL A 246 -17.44 -8.97 -4.83
N GLY A 247 -18.43 -9.65 -4.28
CA GLY A 247 -19.41 -10.43 -5.07
C GLY A 247 -20.36 -9.56 -5.90
N GLN A 248 -20.74 -10.01 -7.09
CA GLN A 248 -21.76 -9.34 -7.90
C GLN A 248 -23.16 -9.58 -7.32
N ALA A 249 -23.86 -8.50 -6.99
CA ALA A 249 -25.21 -8.52 -6.48
C ALA A 249 -26.23 -8.82 -7.60
N ALA A 250 -27.06 -9.84 -7.41
CA ALA A 250 -28.15 -10.17 -8.35
C ALA A 250 -29.28 -9.12 -8.34
N ALA A 251 -29.40 -8.36 -7.25
CA ALA A 251 -30.28 -7.21 -7.08
C ALA A 251 -29.60 -6.22 -6.12
N PRO A 252 -29.84 -4.91 -6.27
CA PRO A 252 -29.21 -3.90 -5.42
C PRO A 252 -29.66 -4.07 -3.95
N PRO A 253 -28.73 -4.07 -2.97
CA PRO A 253 -29.07 -4.00 -1.55
C PRO A 253 -29.90 -2.75 -1.25
N VAL A 254 -30.84 -2.87 -0.30
CA VAL A 254 -31.59 -1.71 0.19
C VAL A 254 -30.75 -1.05 1.27
N ILE A 255 -30.39 0.22 1.08
CA ILE A 255 -29.61 0.99 2.05
C ILE A 255 -30.57 1.51 3.12
N ASP A 256 -30.86 0.70 4.14
CA ASP A 256 -31.80 1.01 5.23
C ASP A 256 -31.31 0.62 6.64
N GLY A 257 -30.10 0.07 6.75
CA GLY A 257 -29.43 -0.29 7.99
C GLY A 257 -29.86 -1.65 8.52
N LYS A 258 -30.65 -2.41 7.75
CA LYS A 258 -31.00 -3.80 8.07
C LYS A 258 -30.16 -4.75 7.24
N ILE A 259 -29.40 -5.59 7.93
CA ILE A 259 -28.57 -6.61 7.28
C ILE A 259 -29.47 -7.72 6.72
N GLU A 260 -29.71 -7.72 5.40
CA GLU A 260 -30.49 -8.78 4.74
C GLU A 260 -29.64 -9.96 4.26
N ASP A 261 -30.32 -11.01 3.77
CA ASP A 261 -29.69 -12.25 3.28
C ASP A 261 -28.65 -12.05 2.18
N ILE A 262 -28.71 -10.93 1.44
CA ILE A 262 -27.71 -10.63 0.40
C ILE A 262 -26.33 -10.38 1.01
N TRP A 263 -26.27 -9.69 2.14
CA TRP A 263 -25.04 -9.47 2.89
C TRP A 263 -24.50 -10.77 3.48
N ALA A 264 -25.38 -11.68 3.91
CA ALA A 264 -24.98 -12.98 4.45
C ALA A 264 -24.13 -13.83 3.48
N LYS A 265 -24.33 -13.64 2.16
CA LYS A 265 -23.56 -14.30 1.09
C LYS A 265 -22.23 -13.62 0.78
N ALA A 266 -22.09 -12.33 1.09
CA ALA A 266 -20.84 -11.62 0.95
C ALA A 266 -19.86 -12.06 2.04
N LYS A 267 -18.58 -12.22 1.68
CA LYS A 267 -17.52 -12.51 2.63
C LYS A 267 -17.28 -11.30 3.54
N ALA A 268 -17.10 -11.58 4.85
CA ALA A 268 -16.70 -10.58 5.83
C ALA A 268 -15.17 -10.50 5.92
N TYR A 269 -14.66 -9.28 6.08
CA TYR A 269 -13.26 -8.97 6.26
C TYR A 269 -13.10 -8.16 7.54
N GLU A 270 -12.30 -8.68 8.47
CA GLU A 270 -12.02 -8.02 9.75
C GLU A 270 -10.98 -6.92 9.56
N LEU A 271 -11.13 -5.80 10.28
CA LEU A 271 -10.14 -4.72 10.35
C LEU A 271 -9.13 -5.06 11.45
N GLU A 272 -8.08 -5.81 11.08
CA GLU A 272 -7.11 -6.36 12.05
C GLU A 272 -5.93 -5.41 12.37
N ASN A 273 -5.71 -4.36 11.58
CA ASN A 273 -4.57 -3.46 11.77
C ASN A 273 -4.91 -2.29 12.70
N SER A 274 -4.30 -2.26 13.89
CA SER A 274 -4.31 -1.08 14.77
C SER A 274 -3.25 -0.08 14.33
N LEU A 275 -3.66 1.14 13.97
CA LEU A 275 -2.75 2.20 13.50
C LEU A 275 -2.16 3.06 14.63
N TYR A 276 -2.80 3.00 15.80
CA TYR A 276 -2.38 3.64 17.06
C TYR A 276 -2.16 2.57 18.14
N ASP A 277 -2.20 2.99 19.41
CA ASP A 277 -2.09 2.06 20.53
C ASP A 277 -3.16 0.95 20.41
N PRO A 278 -2.85 -0.30 20.80
CA PRO A 278 -3.76 -1.42 20.61
C PRO A 278 -5.05 -1.26 21.42
N VAL A 279 -6.19 -1.62 20.81
CA VAL A 279 -7.48 -1.74 21.50
C VAL A 279 -7.40 -2.72 22.67
N SER A 280 -8.11 -2.42 23.75
CA SER A 280 -8.10 -3.17 24.99
C SER A 280 -8.88 -4.50 24.90
N GLY A 281 -9.75 -4.64 23.89
CA GLY A 281 -10.48 -5.85 23.53
C GLY A 281 -11.46 -5.62 22.37
N PRO A 282 -12.21 -6.64 21.91
CA PRO A 282 -13.17 -6.48 20.82
C PRO A 282 -14.47 -5.76 21.21
N GLU A 283 -14.75 -5.61 22.52
CA GLU A 283 -15.88 -4.79 23.01
C GLU A 283 -15.50 -3.30 23.07
N ASP A 284 -14.20 -3.00 23.13
CA ASP A 284 -13.60 -1.65 23.11
C ASP A 284 -13.78 -1.07 21.71
N CYS A 285 -13.08 -1.62 20.72
CA CYS A 285 -13.34 -1.36 19.32
C CYS A 285 -13.01 -2.59 18.46
N SER A 286 -13.97 -3.02 17.65
CA SER A 286 -13.72 -3.98 16.57
C SER A 286 -14.65 -3.73 15.40
N ALA A 287 -14.17 -4.03 14.19
CA ALA A 287 -14.94 -3.77 12.99
C ALA A 287 -14.70 -4.83 11.91
N SER A 288 -15.76 -5.06 11.13
CA SER A 288 -15.69 -5.86 9.91
C SER A 288 -16.45 -5.15 8.80
N PHE A 289 -16.05 -5.42 7.56
CA PHE A 289 -16.82 -5.00 6.40
C PHE A 289 -17.18 -6.16 5.47
N ARG A 290 -18.26 -5.96 4.72
CA ARG A 290 -18.65 -6.76 3.56
C ARG A 290 -18.80 -5.84 2.37
N ALA A 291 -18.50 -6.35 1.19
CA ALA A 291 -18.65 -5.58 -0.04
C ALA A 291 -19.35 -6.39 -1.14
N LEU A 292 -20.17 -5.69 -1.93
CA LEU A 292 -20.89 -6.20 -3.10
C LEU A 292 -20.80 -5.18 -4.23
N TRP A 293 -21.06 -5.58 -5.47
CA TRP A 293 -21.18 -4.63 -6.59
C TRP A 293 -22.27 -5.04 -7.57
N ASP A 294 -22.83 -4.06 -8.28
CA ASP A 294 -23.58 -4.30 -9.51
C ASP A 294 -23.08 -3.36 -10.62
N ASN A 295 -23.75 -3.35 -11.76
CA ASN A 295 -23.33 -2.52 -12.89
C ASN A 295 -23.40 -1.01 -12.61
N ASP A 296 -24.13 -0.59 -11.57
CA ASP A 296 -24.41 0.81 -11.26
C ASP A 296 -23.71 1.30 -9.99
N ASN A 297 -23.48 0.43 -8.99
CA ASN A 297 -22.90 0.80 -7.70
C ASN A 297 -21.92 -0.25 -7.12
N LEU A 298 -20.98 0.25 -6.32
CA LEU A 298 -20.28 -0.49 -5.27
C LEU A 298 -21.08 -0.35 -3.97
N TYR A 299 -21.20 -1.43 -3.20
CA TYR A 299 -21.89 -1.44 -1.91
C TYR A 299 -20.93 -1.90 -0.81
N ILE A 300 -20.95 -1.22 0.32
CA ILE A 300 -20.16 -1.57 1.51
C ILE A 300 -21.06 -1.56 2.73
N LEU A 301 -21.01 -2.63 3.52
CA LEU A 301 -21.59 -2.75 4.85
C LEU A 301 -20.45 -2.79 5.85
N VAL A 302 -20.41 -1.85 6.79
CA VAL A 302 -19.44 -1.82 7.89
C VAL A 302 -20.19 -2.04 9.20
N GLN A 303 -19.74 -3.01 9.98
CA GLN A 303 -20.29 -3.32 11.30
C GLN A 303 -19.22 -3.01 12.33
N VAL A 304 -19.50 -2.04 13.20
CA VAL A 304 -18.61 -1.58 14.26
C VAL A 304 -19.19 -2.00 15.60
N GLN A 305 -18.35 -2.64 16.41
CA GLN A 305 -18.57 -2.89 17.81
C GLN A 305 -17.71 -1.92 18.62
N ASP A 306 -18.38 -1.14 19.44
CA ASP A 306 -17.84 0.00 20.19
C ASP A 306 -18.88 0.35 21.29
N GLU A 307 -18.43 0.43 22.54
CA GLU A 307 -19.28 0.68 23.70
C GLU A 307 -19.47 2.16 24.06
N ASP A 308 -18.55 3.04 23.64
CA ASP A 308 -18.43 4.43 24.09
C ASP A 308 -18.32 5.41 22.90
N LEU A 309 -19.49 5.78 22.37
CA LEU A 309 -19.52 6.57 21.13
C LEU A 309 -19.36 8.10 21.33
N GLY A 310 -18.30 8.69 20.77
CA GLY A 310 -17.90 10.10 20.72
C GLY A 310 -18.26 10.85 19.43
N ASN A 311 -18.61 12.14 19.59
CA ASN A 311 -18.75 13.14 18.52
C ASN A 311 -18.74 14.53 19.19
N ASP A 312 -17.56 14.95 19.64
CA ASP A 312 -17.37 16.18 20.40
C ASP A 312 -16.22 17.07 19.91
N SER A 313 -15.50 16.63 18.87
CA SER A 313 -14.41 17.34 18.23
C SER A 313 -14.89 18.20 17.04
N ASP A 314 -14.08 19.19 16.66
CA ASP A 314 -14.35 20.01 15.46
C ASP A 314 -14.03 19.25 14.15
N ASP A 315 -13.14 18.27 14.24
CA ASP A 315 -12.60 17.50 13.13
C ASP A 315 -13.07 16.04 13.20
N TYR A 316 -13.83 15.58 12.19
CA TYR A 316 -14.47 14.25 12.19
C TYR A 316 -13.52 13.06 12.42
N TRP A 317 -12.26 13.21 12.03
CA TRP A 317 -11.27 12.14 12.18
C TRP A 317 -10.79 11.99 13.61
N GLU A 318 -11.17 12.91 14.51
CA GLU A 318 -10.97 12.82 15.95
C GLU A 318 -12.17 12.18 16.68
N ASP A 319 -13.30 11.96 15.99
CA ASP A 319 -14.51 11.34 16.56
C ASP A 319 -14.74 9.94 15.95
N ASP A 320 -15.76 9.22 16.44
CA ASP A 320 -16.15 7.95 15.82
C ASP A 320 -16.63 8.16 14.40
N ALA A 321 -15.97 7.45 13.49
CA ALA A 321 -16.30 7.55 12.08
C ALA A 321 -15.85 6.30 11.33
N VAL A 322 -16.56 6.00 10.26
CA VAL A 322 -16.09 5.06 9.24
C VAL A 322 -15.46 5.85 8.11
N GLU A 323 -14.22 5.53 7.77
CA GLU A 323 -13.53 6.04 6.58
C GLU A 323 -13.47 4.95 5.50
N VAL A 324 -13.82 5.31 4.27
CA VAL A 324 -13.72 4.43 3.09
C VAL A 324 -12.82 5.09 2.06
N PHE A 325 -11.71 4.43 1.79
CA PHE A 325 -10.70 4.84 0.82
C PHE A 325 -10.84 4.02 -0.46
N ILE A 326 -10.95 4.69 -1.61
CA ILE A 326 -11.18 4.02 -2.90
C ILE A 326 -10.20 4.56 -3.92
N ASP A 327 -9.35 3.70 -4.46
CA ASP A 327 -8.57 3.92 -5.69
C ASP A 327 -9.30 3.20 -6.83
N ALA A 328 -10.12 3.95 -7.58
CA ALA A 328 -11.12 3.34 -8.45
C ALA A 328 -10.55 2.66 -9.70
N ASP A 329 -9.33 3.03 -10.13
CA ASP A 329 -8.62 2.38 -11.25
C ASP A 329 -7.45 1.49 -10.80
N ASN A 330 -7.27 1.36 -9.48
CA ASN A 330 -6.28 0.52 -8.82
C ASN A 330 -4.84 0.84 -9.25
N THR A 331 -4.53 2.11 -9.46
CA THR A 331 -3.18 2.53 -9.86
C THR A 331 -2.13 2.32 -8.77
N LYS A 332 -2.55 2.22 -7.50
CA LYS A 332 -1.69 2.08 -6.32
C LYS A 332 -0.63 3.18 -6.25
N ALA A 333 -1.01 4.38 -6.65
CA ALA A 333 -0.10 5.51 -6.77
C ALA A 333 0.48 5.97 -5.43
N GLY A 334 1.62 6.67 -5.51
CA GLY A 334 2.28 7.30 -4.36
C GLY A 334 1.57 8.52 -3.78
N ALA A 335 0.48 8.96 -4.40
CA ALA A 335 -0.32 10.09 -3.99
C ALA A 335 -1.71 9.97 -4.65
N TYR A 336 -2.69 10.68 -4.12
CA TYR A 336 -4.04 10.73 -4.71
C TYR A 336 -4.00 11.36 -6.11
N GLY A 337 -4.46 10.60 -7.09
CA GLY A 337 -4.87 11.03 -8.41
C GLY A 337 -6.32 11.51 -8.44
N SER A 338 -6.94 11.51 -9.63
CA SER A 338 -8.30 12.01 -9.84
C SER A 338 -9.41 10.99 -9.57
N ASN A 339 -9.02 9.73 -9.36
CA ASN A 339 -9.90 8.58 -9.16
C ASN A 339 -9.70 7.97 -7.76
N ASP A 340 -9.05 8.72 -6.87
CA ASP A 340 -8.76 8.32 -5.50
C ASP A 340 -9.64 9.13 -4.55
N TYR A 341 -10.41 8.47 -3.72
CA TYR A 341 -11.45 9.10 -2.90
C TYR A 341 -11.26 8.77 -1.43
N ARG A 342 -11.55 9.76 -0.58
CA ARG A 342 -11.57 9.61 0.88
C ARG A 342 -12.95 10.02 1.39
N TYR A 343 -13.82 9.02 1.54
CA TYR A 343 -15.14 9.20 2.13
C TYR A 343 -15.07 8.99 3.64
N HIS A 344 -15.85 9.77 4.37
CA HIS A 344 -16.05 9.62 5.80
C HIS A 344 -17.55 9.61 6.13
N PHE A 345 -17.92 8.83 7.14
CA PHE A 345 -19.27 8.66 7.65
C PHE A 345 -19.21 8.83 9.15
N ASP A 346 -19.66 9.99 9.61
CA ASP A 346 -19.40 10.48 10.96
C ASP A 346 -20.54 10.05 11.87
N TRP A 347 -20.19 9.47 13.01
CA TRP A 347 -21.16 9.06 14.00
C TRP A 347 -21.92 10.27 14.55
N ASP A 348 -23.24 10.22 14.52
CA ASP A 348 -24.08 11.13 15.29
C ASP A 348 -25.38 10.40 15.64
N PRO A 349 -25.83 10.43 16.90
CA PRO A 349 -27.01 9.68 17.33
C PRO A 349 -28.34 10.20 16.73
N VAL A 350 -28.34 11.37 16.09
CA VAL A 350 -29.51 12.08 15.54
C VAL A 350 -29.38 12.33 14.04
N SER A 351 -28.21 12.78 13.58
CA SER A 351 -27.98 13.25 12.23
C SER A 351 -26.54 12.93 11.75
N PRO A 352 -26.23 11.64 11.49
CA PRO A 352 -24.96 11.24 10.89
C PRO A 352 -24.63 12.09 9.66
N GLN A 353 -23.35 12.39 9.47
CA GLN A 353 -22.86 13.15 8.32
C GLN A 353 -22.03 12.27 7.39
N MET A 354 -21.91 12.71 6.13
CA MET A 354 -21.01 12.11 5.16
C MET A 354 -20.34 13.20 4.34
N GLY A 355 -19.05 13.00 4.09
CA GLY A 355 -18.29 13.83 3.16
C GLY A 355 -17.28 13.05 2.35
N GLU A 356 -16.72 13.72 1.35
CA GLU A 356 -15.60 13.22 0.54
C GLU A 356 -14.61 14.37 0.40
N THR A 357 -13.36 14.12 0.74
CA THR A 357 -12.40 15.20 1.05
C THR A 357 -11.25 15.34 0.06
N ALA A 358 -11.11 14.42 -0.91
CA ALA A 358 -10.16 14.57 -2.00
C ALA A 358 -10.73 15.41 -3.16
N HIS A 359 -12.01 15.23 -3.48
CA HIS A 359 -12.65 15.74 -4.70
C HIS A 359 -14.07 16.30 -4.51
N GLU A 360 -14.61 16.28 -3.29
CA GLU A 360 -15.98 16.69 -2.94
C GLU A 360 -17.06 15.87 -3.67
N LYS A 361 -16.78 14.59 -3.97
CA LYS A 361 -17.63 13.71 -4.78
C LYS A 361 -18.73 13.00 -4.00
N THR A 362 -19.65 13.75 -3.41
CA THR A 362 -20.74 13.18 -2.58
C THR A 362 -22.03 12.88 -3.36
N GLN A 363 -22.17 13.38 -4.59
CA GLN A 363 -23.41 13.25 -5.35
C GLN A 363 -23.76 11.79 -5.65
N GLY A 364 -24.98 11.39 -5.27
CA GLY A 364 -25.52 10.06 -5.55
C GLY A 364 -25.07 8.95 -4.60
N VAL A 365 -24.09 9.23 -3.73
CA VAL A 365 -23.71 8.33 -2.64
C VAL A 365 -24.90 8.22 -1.69
N ARG A 366 -25.35 6.99 -1.45
CA ARG A 366 -26.43 6.66 -0.51
C ARG A 366 -25.81 6.03 0.71
N TYR A 367 -26.24 6.43 1.90
CA TYR A 367 -25.82 5.77 3.11
C TYR A 367 -26.89 5.84 4.18
N VAL A 368 -26.75 4.97 5.17
CA VAL A 368 -27.48 5.02 6.42
C VAL A 368 -26.58 4.48 7.52
N MET A 369 -26.64 5.11 8.67
CA MET A 369 -25.92 4.70 9.87
C MET A 369 -26.94 4.45 10.98
N VAL A 370 -26.85 3.28 11.61
CA VAL A 370 -27.82 2.84 12.62
C VAL A 370 -27.09 2.35 13.86
N ARG A 371 -27.49 2.87 15.02
CA ARG A 371 -27.02 2.36 16.32
C ARG A 371 -27.44 0.91 16.51
N THR A 372 -26.50 0.07 16.95
CA THR A 372 -26.78 -1.28 17.40
C THR A 372 -26.69 -1.36 18.94
N GLY A 373 -26.97 -2.53 19.51
CA GLY A 373 -26.82 -2.70 20.96
C GLY A 373 -25.37 -2.70 21.46
N LYS A 374 -24.38 -2.70 20.56
CA LYS A 374 -22.97 -2.89 20.84
C LYS A 374 -22.07 -1.95 20.03
N GLY A 375 -22.60 -0.89 19.42
CA GLY A 375 -21.88 -0.02 18.48
C GLY A 375 -22.80 0.49 17.39
N TYR A 376 -22.40 0.41 16.13
CA TYR A 376 -23.18 0.91 14.99
C TYR A 376 -22.93 0.15 13.68
N THR A 377 -23.79 0.37 12.70
CA THR A 377 -23.68 -0.23 11.37
C THR A 377 -23.85 0.85 10.33
N VAL A 378 -23.02 0.83 9.28
CA VAL A 378 -23.09 1.74 8.15
C VAL A 378 -23.30 0.93 6.87
N GLU A 379 -24.37 1.20 6.15
CA GLU A 379 -24.58 0.71 4.79
C GLU A 379 -24.36 1.84 3.81
N ILE A 380 -23.60 1.56 2.73
CA ILE A 380 -23.17 2.55 1.77
C ILE A 380 -23.35 2.01 0.36
N GLY A 381 -23.83 2.85 -0.55
CA GLY A 381 -23.86 2.62 -1.98
C GLY A 381 -23.16 3.76 -2.73
N PHE A 382 -22.04 3.45 -3.38
CA PHE A 382 -21.26 4.36 -4.21
C PHE A 382 -21.60 4.15 -5.69
N PRO A 383 -22.17 5.14 -6.39
CA PRO A 383 -22.37 5.02 -7.83
C PRO A 383 -21.03 4.97 -8.56
N TRP A 384 -20.85 4.02 -9.48
CA TRP A 384 -19.64 3.95 -10.32
C TRP A 384 -19.42 5.22 -11.14
N ALA A 385 -20.52 5.86 -11.55
CA ALA A 385 -20.49 7.16 -12.22
C ALA A 385 -19.82 8.26 -11.38
N SER A 386 -19.94 8.19 -10.05
CA SER A 386 -19.28 9.14 -9.12
C SER A 386 -17.81 8.80 -8.92
N LEU A 387 -17.44 7.51 -9.04
CA LEU A 387 -16.06 7.03 -8.95
C LEU A 387 -15.25 7.18 -10.26
N GLY A 388 -15.90 7.54 -11.37
CA GLY A 388 -15.22 7.86 -12.63
C GLY A 388 -14.77 6.65 -13.45
N VAL A 389 -15.16 5.44 -13.05
CA VAL A 389 -14.79 4.18 -13.71
C VAL A 389 -16.04 3.36 -14.05
N LYS A 390 -15.90 2.43 -15.01
CA LYS A 390 -16.94 1.44 -15.30
C LYS A 390 -16.51 0.11 -14.69
N PRO A 391 -17.34 -0.53 -13.86
CA PRO A 391 -16.98 -1.80 -13.26
C PRO A 391 -16.96 -2.91 -14.32
N SER A 392 -16.11 -3.91 -14.10
CA SER A 392 -16.14 -5.16 -14.85
C SER A 392 -15.72 -6.32 -13.96
N ALA A 393 -16.34 -7.48 -14.17
CA ALA A 393 -15.95 -8.68 -13.41
C ALA A 393 -14.48 -9.03 -13.71
N GLY A 394 -13.71 -9.28 -12.66
CA GLY A 394 -12.28 -9.59 -12.72
C GLY A 394 -11.37 -8.36 -12.69
N SER A 395 -11.92 -7.14 -12.80
CA SER A 395 -11.18 -5.92 -12.47
C SER A 395 -11.00 -5.79 -10.97
N SER A 396 -10.04 -4.96 -10.56
CA SER A 396 -9.80 -4.63 -9.17
C SER A 396 -9.91 -3.12 -8.98
N ILE A 397 -10.33 -2.71 -7.79
CA ILE A 397 -10.15 -1.36 -7.26
C ILE A 397 -9.21 -1.44 -6.04
N GLY A 398 -8.53 -0.36 -5.71
CA GLY A 398 -7.92 -0.23 -4.40
C GLY A 398 -8.98 0.13 -3.37
N LEU A 399 -8.97 -0.58 -2.24
CA LEU A 399 -9.92 -0.35 -1.15
C LEU A 399 -9.19 -0.35 0.18
N ASP A 400 -9.54 0.57 1.08
CA ASP A 400 -9.32 0.38 2.50
C ASP A 400 -10.54 0.87 3.28
N VAL A 401 -10.92 0.13 4.31
CA VAL A 401 -11.99 0.50 5.23
C VAL A 401 -11.33 0.70 6.58
N GLN A 402 -11.58 1.85 7.20
CA GLN A 402 -11.01 2.21 8.49
C GLN A 402 -12.10 2.70 9.44
N VAL A 403 -11.85 2.54 10.73
CA VAL A 403 -12.74 3.00 11.80
C VAL A 403 -11.92 3.85 12.76
N ASN A 404 -12.36 5.09 12.98
CA ASN A 404 -11.90 5.95 14.05
C ASN A 404 -12.74 5.66 15.30
N ASP A 405 -12.09 5.73 16.44
CA ASP A 405 -12.62 5.33 17.74
C ASP A 405 -12.27 6.39 18.79
N ASP A 406 -13.29 7.00 19.40
CA ASP A 406 -13.18 8.04 20.43
C ASP A 406 -14.02 7.69 21.66
N ASP A 407 -13.36 7.12 22.67
CA ASP A 407 -13.98 6.74 23.95
C ASP A 407 -14.11 7.94 24.92
N GLY A 408 -13.81 9.17 24.47
CA GLY A 408 -13.40 10.26 25.33
C GLY A 408 -13.99 11.64 25.00
N GLY A 409 -13.26 12.67 25.41
CA GLY A 409 -13.53 14.07 25.03
C GLY A 409 -12.23 14.82 24.74
N GLY A 410 -11.26 14.06 24.23
CA GLY A 410 -9.89 14.48 23.97
C GLY A 410 -9.42 14.17 22.54
N GLY A 411 -10.33 13.69 21.68
CA GLY A 411 -10.09 13.21 20.33
C GLY A 411 -9.64 11.74 20.29
N ARG A 412 -9.65 11.19 19.08
CA ARG A 412 -9.43 9.78 18.72
C ARG A 412 -8.35 9.06 19.52
N ASP A 413 -8.76 7.97 20.17
CA ASP A 413 -7.93 7.05 20.92
C ASP A 413 -7.36 5.94 20.02
N HIS A 414 -8.21 5.34 19.18
CA HIS A 414 -7.84 4.22 18.32
C HIS A 414 -8.22 4.43 16.84
N LYS A 415 -7.54 3.68 15.97
CA LYS A 415 -7.91 3.59 14.55
C LYS A 415 -7.62 2.19 14.03
N LEU A 416 -8.65 1.55 13.51
CA LEU A 416 -8.57 0.22 12.90
C LEU A 416 -8.58 0.34 11.38
N ALA A 417 -7.83 -0.51 10.69
CA ALA A 417 -7.78 -0.57 9.24
C ALA A 417 -7.80 -2.01 8.72
N TRP A 418 -8.35 -2.19 7.52
CA TRP A 418 -8.31 -3.49 6.84
C TRP A 418 -6.95 -3.77 6.20
N SER A 419 -6.40 -2.79 5.47
CA SER A 419 -5.18 -2.96 4.69
C SER A 419 -4.02 -2.14 5.22
N ALA A 420 -4.20 -0.84 5.44
CA ALA A 420 -3.10 0.01 5.88
C ALA A 420 -2.55 -0.45 7.24
N THR A 421 -1.23 -0.33 7.40
CA THR A 421 -0.53 -0.63 8.67
C THR A 421 -0.02 0.63 9.35
N GLU A 422 -0.26 1.79 8.75
CA GLU A 422 0.02 3.13 9.29
C GLU A 422 -1.11 4.08 8.88
N ASP A 423 -1.27 5.20 9.59
CA ASP A 423 -2.26 6.23 9.24
C ASP A 423 -1.75 7.14 8.10
N ASP A 424 -1.64 6.56 6.91
CA ASP A 424 -1.23 7.23 5.68
C ASP A 424 -2.17 7.01 4.49
N ALA A 425 -3.19 6.15 4.61
CA ALA A 425 -4.20 5.89 3.59
C ALA A 425 -4.88 7.18 3.08
N TRP A 426 -4.99 8.19 3.95
CA TRP A 426 -5.55 9.50 3.64
C TRP A 426 -4.79 10.32 2.58
N GLN A 427 -3.58 9.90 2.20
CA GLN A 427 -2.76 10.52 1.15
C GLN A 427 -2.05 9.51 0.24
N ASN A 428 -2.13 8.20 0.54
CA ASN A 428 -1.36 7.15 -0.09
C ASN A 428 -2.25 5.99 -0.59
N PRO A 429 -2.66 5.98 -1.87
CA PRO A 429 -3.38 4.84 -2.45
C PRO A 429 -2.59 3.53 -2.49
N SER A 430 -1.26 3.58 -2.48
CA SER A 430 -0.43 2.36 -2.51
C SER A 430 -0.51 1.49 -1.25
N VAL A 431 -1.18 1.94 -0.17
CA VAL A 431 -1.42 1.11 1.02
C VAL A 431 -2.80 0.48 1.04
N PHE A 432 -3.65 0.79 0.05
CA PHE A 432 -4.97 0.18 -0.08
C PHE A 432 -4.82 -1.28 -0.49
N GLY A 433 -5.71 -2.13 0.00
CA GLY A 433 -5.80 -3.53 -0.44
C GLY A 433 -6.39 -3.61 -1.83
N ASN A 434 -6.46 -4.82 -2.40
CA ASN A 434 -7.12 -5.08 -3.67
C ASN A 434 -8.54 -5.59 -3.45
N ALA A 435 -9.54 -4.86 -3.90
CA ALA A 435 -10.92 -5.32 -3.97
C ALA A 435 -11.22 -5.80 -5.39
N VAL A 436 -11.26 -7.12 -5.59
CA VAL A 436 -11.54 -7.77 -6.88
C VAL A 436 -13.04 -7.88 -7.09
N LEU A 437 -13.56 -7.30 -8.16
CA LEU A 437 -14.97 -7.40 -8.54
C LEU A 437 -15.25 -8.81 -9.07
N ALA A 438 -15.78 -9.69 -8.22
CA ALA A 438 -16.10 -11.07 -8.57
C ALA A 438 -17.38 -11.14 -9.40
N GLY A 439 -17.38 -11.94 -10.47
CA GLY A 439 -18.57 -12.15 -11.30
C GLY A 439 -18.27 -12.92 -12.58
N LEU A 440 -19.24 -12.90 -13.51
CA LEU A 440 -19.08 -13.47 -14.85
C LEU A 440 -18.19 -12.58 -15.71
N VAL A 441 -17.01 -13.08 -16.07
CA VAL A 441 -15.99 -12.37 -16.84
C VAL A 441 -16.27 -12.46 -18.33
N ALA A 442 -16.50 -13.67 -18.85
CA ALA A 442 -16.78 -13.89 -20.26
C ALA A 442 -17.79 -15.01 -20.43
N TRP A 443 -18.65 -14.91 -21.45
CA TRP A 443 -19.61 -15.94 -21.79
C TRP A 443 -19.80 -16.07 -23.30
N TRP A 444 -19.14 -17.06 -23.90
CA TRP A 444 -19.37 -17.44 -25.29
C TRP A 444 -20.43 -18.54 -25.34
N ARG A 445 -21.66 -18.13 -25.68
CA ARG A 445 -22.76 -19.08 -25.90
C ARG A 445 -22.49 -20.01 -27.06
N LEU A 446 -21.83 -19.51 -28.11
CA LEU A 446 -21.56 -20.24 -29.35
C LEU A 446 -22.84 -20.63 -30.13
N ASP A 447 -23.86 -19.77 -30.02
CA ASP A 447 -25.19 -19.90 -30.65
C ASP A 447 -25.26 -19.30 -32.06
N GLU A 448 -24.17 -18.70 -32.54
CA GLU A 448 -24.09 -18.08 -33.85
C GLU A 448 -24.35 -19.09 -34.98
N LYS A 449 -24.92 -18.58 -36.08
CA LYS A 449 -25.28 -19.40 -37.25
C LYS A 449 -24.28 -19.30 -38.39
N GLU A 450 -23.56 -18.19 -38.45
CA GLU A 450 -22.62 -17.82 -39.51
C GLU A 450 -21.68 -16.72 -39.02
N GLY A 451 -20.62 -16.46 -39.78
CA GLY A 451 -19.63 -15.44 -39.50
C GLY A 451 -18.43 -15.94 -38.69
N ASP A 452 -17.44 -15.06 -38.52
CA ASP A 452 -16.13 -15.40 -37.98
C ASP A 452 -15.92 -14.89 -36.54
N LEU A 453 -17.00 -14.55 -35.84
CA LEU A 453 -16.97 -13.99 -34.48
C LEU A 453 -17.78 -14.87 -33.52
N ALA A 454 -17.21 -15.12 -32.35
CA ALA A 454 -17.90 -15.68 -31.19
C ALA A 454 -18.19 -14.56 -30.20
N TYR A 455 -19.45 -14.13 -30.09
CA TYR A 455 -19.79 -12.96 -29.28
C TYR A 455 -19.76 -13.28 -27.78
N ASP A 456 -19.22 -12.34 -27.01
CA ASP A 456 -19.26 -12.38 -25.55
C ASP A 456 -20.62 -11.86 -25.04
N SER A 457 -21.42 -12.77 -24.51
CA SER A 457 -22.75 -12.53 -23.95
C SER A 457 -22.72 -12.03 -22.50
N SER A 458 -21.55 -11.91 -21.87
CA SER A 458 -21.42 -11.36 -20.51
C SER A 458 -21.64 -9.84 -20.46
N GLY A 459 -21.40 -9.14 -21.58
CA GLY A 459 -21.40 -7.68 -21.65
C GLY A 459 -20.04 -7.03 -21.39
N ASN A 460 -18.97 -7.80 -21.16
CA ASN A 460 -17.63 -7.29 -20.86
C ASN A 460 -16.74 -7.11 -22.10
N GLY A 461 -17.19 -7.53 -23.28
CA GLY A 461 -16.56 -7.19 -24.56
C GLY A 461 -15.47 -8.15 -25.02
N HIS A 462 -15.42 -9.37 -24.51
CA HIS A 462 -14.41 -10.38 -24.87
C HIS A 462 -14.78 -11.16 -26.15
N THR A 463 -15.23 -10.48 -27.21
CA THR A 463 -15.60 -11.14 -28.48
C THR A 463 -14.39 -11.87 -29.07
N GLY A 464 -14.56 -13.17 -29.36
CA GLY A 464 -13.53 -14.00 -29.97
C GLY A 464 -13.59 -14.00 -31.49
N VAL A 465 -12.47 -14.31 -32.13
CA VAL A 465 -12.34 -14.42 -33.60
C VAL A 465 -12.04 -15.87 -33.98
N LEU A 466 -12.84 -16.44 -34.87
CA LEU A 466 -12.64 -17.79 -35.39
C LEU A 466 -11.40 -17.85 -36.31
N LYS A 467 -10.68 -18.97 -36.25
CA LYS A 467 -9.48 -19.27 -37.03
C LYS A 467 -9.52 -20.74 -37.44
N GLY A 468 -9.08 -21.08 -38.65
CA GLY A 468 -9.17 -22.44 -39.23
C GLY A 468 -10.45 -22.73 -40.03
N ASN A 469 -11.47 -21.86 -39.89
CA ASN A 469 -12.84 -22.03 -40.39
C ASN A 469 -13.67 -23.09 -39.63
N PRO A 470 -13.76 -22.99 -38.29
CA PRO A 470 -14.57 -23.89 -37.50
C PRO A 470 -16.05 -23.74 -37.87
N THR A 471 -16.79 -24.82 -37.71
CA THR A 471 -18.16 -24.91 -38.24
C THR A 471 -19.18 -24.70 -37.12
N TRP A 472 -20.00 -23.65 -37.24
CA TRP A 472 -21.18 -23.45 -36.38
C TRP A 472 -22.14 -24.63 -36.44
N GLN A 473 -22.72 -24.99 -35.30
CA GLN A 473 -23.67 -26.10 -35.12
C GLN A 473 -25.00 -25.60 -34.52
N PRO A 474 -25.87 -24.91 -35.28
CA PRO A 474 -27.09 -24.27 -34.76
C PRO A 474 -28.12 -25.23 -34.13
N SER A 475 -27.95 -26.54 -34.31
CA SER A 475 -28.77 -27.58 -33.68
C SER A 475 -27.92 -28.77 -33.19
N GLY A 476 -26.59 -28.63 -33.22
CA GLY A 476 -25.65 -29.72 -32.98
C GLY A 476 -24.84 -29.60 -31.69
N GLY A 477 -24.87 -28.44 -31.02
CA GLY A 477 -24.36 -28.31 -29.66
C GLY A 477 -25.39 -28.66 -28.59
N LYS A 478 -25.14 -28.21 -27.35
CA LYS A 478 -25.85 -28.68 -26.17
C LYS A 478 -26.97 -27.73 -25.74
N VAL A 479 -26.78 -26.43 -25.87
CA VAL A 479 -27.68 -25.35 -25.48
C VAL A 479 -27.76 -24.37 -26.64
N GLY A 480 -28.90 -24.34 -27.36
CA GLY A 480 -29.06 -23.45 -28.51
C GLY A 480 -28.27 -23.92 -29.73
N GLY A 481 -26.97 -23.59 -29.80
CA GLY A 481 -26.02 -23.91 -30.85
C GLY A 481 -24.77 -24.60 -30.31
N GLY A 482 -23.62 -24.36 -30.94
CA GLY A 482 -22.31 -24.89 -30.58
C GLY A 482 -21.29 -24.67 -31.70
N LEU A 483 -20.00 -24.86 -31.42
CA LEU A 483 -18.93 -24.72 -32.39
C LEU A 483 -18.17 -26.04 -32.57
N GLN A 484 -18.13 -26.56 -33.79
CA GLN A 484 -17.37 -27.76 -34.15
C GLN A 484 -15.96 -27.38 -34.60
N LEU A 485 -14.99 -28.06 -33.98
CA LEU A 485 -13.56 -27.93 -34.23
C LEU A 485 -13.04 -29.25 -34.81
N ASP A 486 -12.25 -29.20 -35.89
CA ASP A 486 -11.81 -30.37 -36.65
C ASP A 486 -10.56 -31.09 -36.09
N GLY A 487 -9.78 -30.37 -35.27
CA GLY A 487 -8.53 -30.82 -34.67
C GLY A 487 -7.27 -30.61 -35.53
N GLU A 488 -7.35 -29.83 -36.61
CA GLU A 488 -6.23 -29.55 -37.51
C GLU A 488 -5.72 -28.11 -37.42
N ASP A 489 -6.60 -27.12 -37.56
CA ASP A 489 -6.24 -25.69 -37.41
C ASP A 489 -7.36 -24.81 -36.82
N ASP A 490 -8.50 -25.41 -36.46
CA ASP A 490 -9.68 -24.76 -35.89
C ASP A 490 -9.50 -24.31 -34.44
N TYR A 491 -9.79 -23.04 -34.15
CA TYR A 491 -9.90 -22.50 -32.80
C TYR A 491 -10.60 -21.12 -32.77
N VAL A 492 -10.92 -20.66 -31.56
CA VAL A 492 -11.30 -19.26 -31.30
C VAL A 492 -10.14 -18.55 -30.62
N GLU A 493 -9.68 -17.49 -31.27
CA GLU A 493 -8.73 -16.53 -30.74
C GLU A 493 -9.45 -15.53 -29.84
N THR A 494 -9.06 -15.45 -28.57
CA THR A 494 -9.59 -14.44 -27.64
C THR A 494 -8.48 -13.48 -27.25
N GLU A 495 -8.81 -12.23 -26.95
CA GLU A 495 -7.86 -11.25 -26.41
C GLU A 495 -7.77 -11.30 -24.87
N TYR A 496 -8.43 -12.27 -24.23
CA TYR A 496 -8.47 -12.36 -22.78
C TYR A 496 -7.14 -12.84 -22.20
N ALA A 497 -6.44 -11.97 -21.47
CA ALA A 497 -5.12 -12.22 -20.90
C ALA A 497 -4.98 -11.74 -19.45
N THR A 498 -6.09 -11.58 -18.73
CA THR A 498 -6.07 -11.14 -17.32
C THR A 498 -5.75 -12.30 -16.39
N ASP A 499 -4.82 -12.08 -15.46
CA ASP A 499 -4.55 -13.03 -14.38
C ASP A 499 -5.55 -12.84 -13.24
N LEU A 500 -6.24 -13.92 -12.91
CA LEU A 500 -7.24 -13.95 -11.86
C LEU A 500 -6.67 -14.70 -10.63
N PRO A 501 -6.75 -14.13 -9.41
CA PRO A 501 -6.27 -14.79 -8.19
C PRO A 501 -7.10 -16.04 -7.84
N CYS A 502 -8.38 -16.00 -8.16
CA CYS A 502 -9.35 -17.10 -8.07
C CYS A 502 -10.23 -17.07 -9.33
N TRP A 503 -10.74 -18.23 -9.74
CA TRP A 503 -11.52 -18.31 -10.99
C TRP A 503 -12.37 -19.57 -11.10
N THR A 504 -13.36 -19.52 -11.98
CA THR A 504 -14.09 -20.70 -12.45
C THR A 504 -14.20 -20.69 -13.96
N LEU A 505 -13.90 -21.83 -14.59
CA LEU A 505 -14.02 -22.06 -16.02
C LEU A 505 -15.04 -23.18 -16.25
N ALA A 506 -16.08 -22.90 -17.02
CA ALA A 506 -17.12 -23.87 -17.37
C ALA A 506 -17.24 -24.02 -18.89
N VAL A 507 -17.46 -25.24 -19.36
CA VAL A 507 -17.67 -25.54 -20.79
C VAL A 507 -18.53 -26.79 -20.95
N TRP A 508 -19.45 -26.77 -21.91
CA TRP A 508 -20.02 -27.98 -22.47
C TRP A 508 -19.12 -28.50 -23.60
N VAL A 509 -18.74 -29.77 -23.54
CA VAL A 509 -17.82 -30.38 -24.52
C VAL A 509 -18.25 -31.78 -24.93
N LYS A 510 -18.08 -32.10 -26.21
CA LYS A 510 -18.21 -33.45 -26.78
C LYS A 510 -17.06 -33.68 -27.76
N SER A 511 -16.36 -34.80 -27.64
CA SER A 511 -15.31 -35.21 -28.59
C SER A 511 -15.60 -36.59 -29.16
N PRO A 512 -15.27 -36.88 -30.43
CA PRO A 512 -15.44 -38.21 -31.03
C PRO A 512 -14.55 -39.29 -30.38
N VAL A 513 -13.57 -38.90 -29.57
CA VAL A 513 -12.69 -39.82 -28.82
C VAL A 513 -12.56 -39.31 -27.39
N GLY A 514 -12.52 -40.24 -26.42
CA GLY A 514 -12.15 -39.88 -25.05
C GLY A 514 -10.71 -39.33 -24.98
N PRO A 515 -10.30 -38.73 -23.85
CA PRO A 515 -8.94 -38.23 -23.63
C PRO A 515 -7.85 -39.27 -23.99
N THR A 516 -6.91 -38.92 -24.88
CA THR A 516 -5.81 -39.82 -25.31
C THR A 516 -4.43 -39.27 -24.97
N GLU A 517 -3.43 -40.16 -25.08
CA GLU A 517 -2.03 -39.77 -25.15
C GLU A 517 -1.80 -39.08 -26.48
N GLY A 518 -1.19 -37.90 -26.45
CA GLY A 518 -1.00 -37.08 -27.63
C GLY A 518 -0.66 -35.66 -27.23
N ASP A 519 -0.64 -34.77 -28.21
CA ASP A 519 -0.27 -33.39 -28.01
C ASP A 519 -1.24 -32.68 -27.04
N PRO A 520 -0.72 -31.87 -26.08
CA PRO A 520 -1.53 -31.09 -25.15
C PRO A 520 -2.56 -30.23 -25.89
N SER A 521 -3.84 -30.52 -25.69
CA SER A 521 -4.96 -29.84 -26.35
C SER A 521 -6.24 -29.98 -25.52
N GLY A 522 -7.18 -29.04 -25.68
CA GLY A 522 -8.44 -29.08 -24.95
C GLY A 522 -9.43 -28.01 -25.39
N PRO A 523 -10.66 -28.05 -24.85
CA PRO A 523 -11.72 -27.11 -25.21
C PRO A 523 -11.39 -25.67 -24.83
N VAL A 524 -10.63 -25.45 -23.75
CA VAL A 524 -10.22 -24.12 -23.29
C VAL A 524 -8.82 -24.19 -22.66
N HIS A 525 -7.94 -23.25 -23.01
CA HIS A 525 -6.54 -23.28 -22.58
C HIS A 525 -5.92 -21.89 -22.44
N ARG A 526 -5.24 -21.64 -21.32
CA ARG A 526 -4.36 -20.48 -21.09
C ARG A 526 -3.11 -20.87 -20.28
N GLU A 527 -2.42 -21.93 -20.71
CA GLU A 527 -1.13 -22.38 -20.20
C GLU A 527 -1.11 -22.48 -18.66
N LYS A 528 -0.61 -21.48 -17.93
CA LYS A 528 -0.44 -21.56 -16.47
C LYS A 528 -1.75 -21.45 -15.68
N ASN A 529 -2.86 -21.03 -16.28
CA ASN A 529 -4.16 -20.97 -15.62
C ASN A 529 -5.33 -21.16 -16.62
N LEU A 530 -6.58 -21.20 -16.13
CA LEU A 530 -7.79 -21.29 -16.95
C LEU A 530 -7.70 -22.38 -18.04
N GLN A 531 -7.32 -23.60 -17.64
CA GLN A 531 -7.04 -24.69 -18.58
C GLN A 531 -7.80 -25.97 -18.24
N ILE A 532 -8.47 -26.51 -19.26
CA ILE A 532 -9.04 -27.85 -19.29
C ILE A 532 -8.34 -28.61 -20.41
N ASN A 533 -7.52 -29.60 -20.04
CA ASN A 533 -6.88 -30.50 -20.98
C ASN A 533 -7.79 -31.67 -21.32
N TRP A 534 -7.93 -31.92 -22.62
CA TRP A 534 -8.49 -33.16 -23.13
C TRP A 534 -7.36 -34.17 -23.36
N ASN A 535 -6.49 -33.93 -24.33
CA ASN A 535 -5.34 -34.79 -24.62
C ASN A 535 -4.09 -34.26 -23.94
N HIS A 536 -3.24 -35.17 -23.48
CA HIS A 536 -1.95 -34.82 -22.89
C HIS A 536 -1.01 -36.04 -22.85
N PRO A 537 0.32 -35.88 -23.04
CA PRO A 537 1.24 -37.01 -22.94
C PRO A 537 1.30 -37.56 -21.51
N LEU A 538 1.34 -36.67 -20.51
CA LEU A 538 1.37 -37.04 -19.09
C LEU A 538 -0.03 -37.44 -18.61
N GLU A 539 -0.14 -38.62 -17.99
CA GLU A 539 -1.40 -39.18 -17.50
C GLU A 539 -2.11 -38.25 -16.49
N PHE A 540 -1.38 -37.67 -15.54
CA PHE A 540 -1.95 -36.81 -14.50
C PHE A 540 -2.58 -35.51 -15.03
N ALA A 541 -2.29 -35.14 -16.28
CA ALA A 541 -2.77 -33.92 -16.93
C ALA A 541 -3.83 -34.20 -18.01
N ARG A 542 -4.10 -35.46 -18.34
CA ARG A 542 -5.05 -35.87 -19.39
C ARG A 542 -6.47 -35.92 -18.85
N GLY A 543 -7.41 -35.24 -19.51
CA GLY A 543 -8.79 -35.14 -19.02
C GLY A 543 -8.88 -34.43 -17.67
N THR A 544 -8.11 -33.36 -17.48
CA THR A 544 -7.97 -32.66 -16.19
C THR A 544 -8.06 -31.15 -16.34
N ALA A 545 -8.50 -30.50 -15.27
CA ALA A 545 -8.25 -29.08 -15.04
C ALA A 545 -6.82 -28.89 -14.54
N MET A 546 -6.16 -27.79 -14.91
CA MET A 546 -4.80 -27.49 -14.45
C MET A 546 -4.61 -26.03 -14.05
N VAL A 547 -3.71 -25.81 -13.09
CA VAL A 547 -3.20 -24.50 -12.67
C VAL A 547 -1.73 -24.62 -12.26
N CYS A 548 -0.92 -23.61 -12.55
CA CYS A 548 0.46 -23.50 -12.09
C CYS A 548 0.56 -22.46 -10.97
N THR A 549 1.16 -22.84 -9.84
CA THR A 549 1.35 -21.98 -8.67
C THR A 549 2.77 -22.14 -8.15
N GLY A 550 3.53 -21.06 -8.06
CA GLY A 550 4.93 -21.09 -7.61
C GLY A 550 5.79 -22.05 -8.45
N GLY A 551 5.56 -22.10 -9.76
CA GLY A 551 6.21 -23.02 -10.70
C GLY A 551 5.80 -24.48 -10.59
N THR A 552 4.81 -24.81 -9.76
CA THR A 552 4.30 -26.18 -9.57
C THR A 552 2.95 -26.35 -10.25
N TRP A 553 2.87 -27.30 -11.17
CA TRP A 553 1.61 -27.71 -11.80
C TRP A 553 0.76 -28.55 -10.87
N ARG A 554 -0.52 -28.17 -10.78
CA ARG A 554 -1.56 -28.90 -10.05
C ARG A 554 -2.62 -29.33 -11.05
N SER A 555 -3.13 -30.54 -10.87
CA SER A 555 -4.22 -31.08 -11.70
C SER A 555 -5.36 -31.63 -10.86
N ALA A 556 -6.58 -31.48 -11.37
CA ALA A 556 -7.79 -32.12 -10.85
C ALA A 556 -8.50 -32.83 -12.02
N THR A 557 -8.70 -34.15 -11.90
CA THR A 557 -9.31 -34.98 -12.95
C THR A 557 -10.84 -34.85 -12.99
N PHE A 558 -11.38 -34.84 -14.20
CA PHE A 558 -12.83 -34.97 -14.44
C PHE A 558 -13.32 -36.43 -14.37
N GLY A 559 -12.45 -37.37 -14.01
CA GLY A 559 -12.73 -38.80 -14.02
C GLY A 559 -12.74 -39.37 -15.45
N GLN A 560 -13.37 -40.53 -15.62
CA GLN A 560 -13.46 -41.16 -16.93
C GLN A 560 -14.38 -40.38 -17.88
N LEU A 561 -13.83 -39.91 -19.00
CA LEU A 561 -14.57 -39.27 -20.10
C LEU A 561 -14.54 -40.19 -21.33
N THR A 562 -15.70 -40.36 -21.97
CA THR A 562 -15.89 -41.26 -23.12
C THR A 562 -16.21 -40.51 -24.40
N ALA A 563 -15.94 -41.16 -25.53
CA ALA A 563 -16.29 -40.67 -26.87
C ALA A 563 -17.78 -40.32 -27.00
N ASP A 564 -18.08 -39.36 -27.86
CA ASP A 564 -19.42 -38.96 -28.32
C ASP A 564 -20.41 -38.64 -27.19
N THR A 565 -19.90 -38.24 -26.02
CA THR A 565 -20.71 -37.91 -24.85
C THR A 565 -20.55 -36.43 -24.51
N TRP A 566 -21.66 -35.73 -24.32
CA TRP A 566 -21.66 -34.35 -23.80
C TRP A 566 -21.36 -34.35 -22.31
N TYR A 567 -20.39 -33.55 -21.90
CA TYR A 567 -20.08 -33.29 -20.50
C TYR A 567 -20.13 -31.80 -20.21
N HIS A 568 -20.68 -31.43 -19.07
CA HIS A 568 -20.46 -30.11 -18.48
C HIS A 568 -19.25 -30.19 -17.56
N LEU A 569 -18.12 -29.64 -18.00
CA LEU A 569 -16.88 -29.64 -17.25
C LEU A 569 -16.68 -28.28 -16.61
N VAL A 570 -16.46 -28.27 -15.29
CA VAL A 570 -16.18 -27.04 -14.54
C VAL A 570 -14.90 -27.20 -13.75
N ALA A 571 -13.96 -26.29 -13.96
CA ALA A 571 -12.75 -26.15 -13.17
C ALA A 571 -12.88 -24.91 -12.29
N SER A 572 -12.64 -25.02 -10.98
CA SER A 572 -12.74 -23.90 -10.05
C SER A 572 -11.50 -23.84 -9.14
N TYR A 573 -10.90 -22.66 -8.99
CA TYR A 573 -9.72 -22.42 -8.16
C TYR A 573 -9.98 -21.27 -7.19
N ASP A 574 -9.90 -21.53 -5.89
CA ASP A 574 -10.21 -20.56 -4.81
C ASP A 574 -8.98 -19.85 -4.23
N GLY A 575 -7.85 -19.86 -4.94
CA GLY A 575 -6.57 -19.37 -4.43
C GLY A 575 -5.77 -20.41 -3.64
N GLN A 576 -6.36 -21.58 -3.34
CA GLN A 576 -5.68 -22.66 -2.61
C GLN A 576 -5.95 -24.06 -3.20
N THR A 577 -7.19 -24.31 -3.62
CA THR A 577 -7.71 -25.61 -4.03
C THR A 577 -8.31 -25.51 -5.42
N LEU A 578 -7.75 -26.31 -6.33
CA LEU A 578 -8.32 -26.58 -7.65
C LEU A 578 -9.35 -27.71 -7.53
N ARG A 579 -10.56 -27.49 -8.06
CA ARG A 579 -11.67 -28.44 -8.07
C ARG A 579 -12.08 -28.74 -9.51
N ALA A 580 -12.36 -30.00 -9.79
CA ALA A 580 -12.90 -30.45 -11.08
C ALA A 580 -14.28 -31.05 -10.85
N TYR A 581 -15.29 -30.48 -11.51
CA TYR A 581 -16.67 -30.95 -11.50
C TYR A 581 -17.06 -31.49 -12.86
N ARG A 582 -17.88 -32.53 -12.87
CA ARG A 582 -18.48 -33.10 -14.06
C ARG A 582 -19.98 -33.20 -13.86
N ASP A 583 -20.74 -32.62 -14.77
CA ASP A 583 -22.21 -32.65 -14.78
C ASP A 583 -22.81 -32.15 -13.46
N GLY A 584 -22.23 -31.07 -12.92
CA GLY A 584 -22.68 -30.43 -11.69
C GLY A 584 -22.20 -31.09 -10.39
N VAL A 585 -21.40 -32.17 -10.46
CA VAL A 585 -20.94 -32.92 -9.28
C VAL A 585 -19.42 -32.81 -9.15
N LEU A 586 -18.93 -32.56 -7.93
CA LEU A 586 -17.50 -32.54 -7.62
C LEU A 586 -16.90 -33.94 -7.83
N VAL A 587 -15.87 -34.04 -8.67
CA VAL A 587 -15.19 -35.31 -8.99
C VAL A 587 -13.87 -35.43 -8.27
N SER A 588 -13.06 -34.37 -8.28
CA SER A 588 -11.75 -34.36 -7.62
C SER A 588 -11.29 -32.96 -7.22
N THR A 589 -10.33 -32.93 -6.30
CA THR A 589 -9.71 -31.71 -5.79
C THR A 589 -8.19 -31.85 -5.74
N SER A 590 -7.49 -30.74 -5.84
CA SER A 590 -6.04 -30.64 -5.70
C SER A 590 -5.69 -29.37 -4.93
N SER A 591 -5.25 -29.53 -3.68
CA SER A 591 -4.96 -28.42 -2.77
C SER A 591 -3.46 -28.10 -2.71
N GLY A 592 -3.15 -26.84 -2.43
CA GLY A 592 -1.80 -26.28 -2.33
C GLY A 592 -1.66 -25.22 -1.24
N PRO A 593 -0.54 -24.46 -1.23
CA PRO A 593 -0.46 -23.23 -0.46
C PRO A 593 -1.43 -22.19 -1.03
N SER A 594 -1.88 -21.27 -0.19
CA SER A 594 -2.70 -20.13 -0.62
C SER A 594 -1.85 -19.17 -1.43
N VAL A 595 -1.97 -19.22 -2.76
CA VAL A 595 -1.12 -18.49 -3.73
C VAL A 595 -1.92 -18.23 -5.01
N CYS A 596 -1.79 -17.02 -5.57
CA CYS A 596 -2.33 -16.68 -6.88
C CYS A 596 -1.69 -17.55 -7.98
N PRO A 597 -2.40 -17.88 -9.07
CA PRO A 597 -1.79 -18.55 -10.21
C PRO A 597 -0.59 -17.76 -10.77
N ASP A 598 0.39 -18.48 -11.32
CA ASP A 598 1.54 -17.86 -11.95
C ASP A 598 1.13 -16.99 -13.16
N HIS A 599 1.80 -15.85 -13.33
CA HIS A 599 1.58 -14.91 -14.44
C HIS A 599 1.70 -15.60 -15.81
N GLU A 600 0.74 -15.35 -16.69
CA GLU A 600 0.72 -15.88 -18.06
C GLU A 600 0.63 -14.77 -19.11
N GLU A 601 1.56 -14.77 -20.07
CA GLU A 601 1.60 -13.76 -21.14
C GLU A 601 0.62 -14.06 -22.27
N SER A 602 0.27 -15.34 -22.46
CA SER A 602 -0.62 -15.77 -23.54
C SER A 602 -2.08 -15.45 -23.26
N SER A 603 -2.82 -15.08 -24.29
CA SER A 603 -4.28 -15.02 -24.20
C SER A 603 -4.91 -16.42 -24.18
N LEU A 604 -6.10 -16.49 -23.59
CA LEU A 604 -6.94 -17.69 -23.58
C LEU A 604 -7.35 -18.07 -25.00
N LYS A 605 -7.33 -19.37 -25.31
CA LYS A 605 -7.87 -19.92 -26.57
C LYS A 605 -9.00 -20.89 -26.27
N LEU A 606 -9.98 -20.93 -27.15
CA LEU A 606 -10.98 -21.99 -27.18
C LEU A 606 -10.61 -22.97 -28.30
N GLY A 607 -10.51 -24.25 -28.00
CA GLY A 607 -10.25 -25.29 -28.99
C GLY A 607 -8.79 -25.53 -29.38
N ARG A 608 -7.80 -24.92 -28.71
CA ARG A 608 -6.39 -25.23 -28.92
C ARG A 608 -5.53 -24.93 -27.69
N HIS A 609 -4.28 -25.40 -27.72
CA HIS A 609 -3.23 -24.94 -26.80
C HIS A 609 -2.92 -23.46 -27.01
N SER A 610 -2.69 -22.72 -25.92
CA SER A 610 -2.48 -21.26 -25.99
C SER A 610 -1.21 -20.89 -26.75
N THR A 611 -0.11 -21.58 -26.47
CA THR A 611 1.23 -21.29 -26.99
C THR A 611 1.69 -22.17 -28.16
N LYS A 612 0.97 -23.26 -28.48
CA LYS A 612 1.39 -24.28 -29.45
C LYS A 612 0.30 -24.56 -30.47
N SER A 613 0.68 -25.00 -31.65
CA SER A 613 -0.25 -25.41 -32.72
C SER A 613 -0.80 -26.82 -32.48
N HIS A 614 -1.43 -27.03 -31.32
CA HIS A 614 -2.09 -28.28 -30.94
C HIS A 614 -3.58 -28.04 -30.79
N PHE A 615 -4.39 -28.69 -31.62
CA PHE A 615 -5.80 -28.37 -31.78
C PHE A 615 -6.70 -29.44 -31.18
N PHE A 616 -7.80 -29.01 -30.58
CA PHE A 616 -8.79 -29.87 -29.99
C PHE A 616 -9.83 -30.27 -31.04
N LYS A 617 -10.11 -31.57 -31.13
CA LYS A 617 -11.16 -32.11 -31.98
C LYS A 617 -12.44 -32.37 -31.19
N GLY A 618 -13.51 -31.66 -31.52
CA GLY A 618 -14.79 -31.83 -30.84
C GLY A 618 -15.74 -30.65 -31.05
N THR A 619 -16.92 -30.76 -30.46
CA THR A 619 -17.88 -29.66 -30.35
C THR A 619 -17.77 -29.05 -28.96
N ILE A 620 -17.65 -27.73 -28.88
CA ILE A 620 -17.73 -26.96 -27.63
C ILE A 620 -18.96 -26.06 -27.65
N ASP A 621 -19.45 -25.74 -26.45
CA ASP A 621 -20.65 -24.94 -26.26
C ASP A 621 -20.65 -24.25 -24.89
N ASP A 622 -21.33 -23.11 -24.80
CA ASP A 622 -21.64 -22.37 -23.56
C ASP A 622 -20.42 -22.18 -22.62
N VAL A 623 -19.32 -21.68 -23.17
CA VAL A 623 -18.06 -21.44 -22.43
C VAL A 623 -18.21 -20.22 -21.52
N ARG A 624 -17.91 -20.36 -20.23
CA ARG A 624 -17.94 -19.27 -19.25
C ARG A 624 -16.66 -19.17 -18.43
N ILE A 625 -16.28 -17.94 -18.10
CA ILE A 625 -15.22 -17.62 -17.14
C ILE A 625 -15.82 -16.75 -16.04
N TYR A 626 -15.48 -17.07 -14.79
CA TYR A 626 -15.81 -16.29 -13.60
C TYR A 626 -14.52 -15.90 -12.88
N SER A 627 -14.49 -14.71 -12.28
CA SER A 627 -13.38 -14.19 -11.47
C SER A 627 -13.41 -14.65 -10.01
N CYS A 628 -14.29 -15.61 -9.69
CA CYS A 628 -14.44 -16.22 -8.38
C CYS A 628 -14.50 -17.74 -8.49
N ALA A 629 -14.25 -18.41 -7.37
CA ALA A 629 -14.47 -19.84 -7.24
C ALA A 629 -15.94 -20.13 -6.91
N LEU A 630 -16.70 -20.62 -7.90
CA LEU A 630 -18.07 -21.05 -7.67
C LEU A 630 -18.12 -22.23 -6.69
N THR A 631 -19.04 -22.14 -5.74
CA THR A 631 -19.35 -23.19 -4.78
C THR A 631 -19.99 -24.41 -5.44
N ASP A 632 -19.97 -25.56 -4.74
CA ASP A 632 -20.63 -26.79 -5.21
C ASP A 632 -22.10 -26.55 -5.64
N VAL A 633 -22.83 -25.73 -4.87
CA VAL A 633 -24.24 -25.40 -5.12
C VAL A 633 -24.38 -24.54 -6.37
N GLU A 634 -23.52 -23.54 -6.56
CA GLU A 634 -23.54 -22.68 -7.75
C GLU A 634 -23.18 -23.46 -9.02
N VAL A 635 -22.22 -24.39 -8.94
CA VAL A 635 -21.87 -25.27 -10.06
C VAL A 635 -23.03 -26.22 -10.41
N GLU A 636 -23.71 -26.78 -9.41
CA GLU A 636 -24.90 -27.61 -9.64
C GLU A 636 -26.03 -26.79 -10.30
N GLN A 637 -26.28 -25.56 -9.83
CA GLN A 637 -27.27 -24.67 -10.41
C GLN A 637 -26.92 -24.28 -11.85
N LEU A 638 -25.65 -23.97 -12.12
CA LEU A 638 -25.14 -23.69 -13.47
C LEU A 638 -25.41 -24.86 -14.41
N TYR A 639 -25.10 -26.08 -13.98
CA TYR A 639 -25.39 -27.30 -14.74
C TYR A 639 -26.89 -27.46 -14.99
N ARG A 640 -27.76 -27.34 -13.98
CA ARG A 640 -29.21 -27.52 -14.13
C ARG A 640 -29.82 -26.48 -15.08
N SER A 641 -29.36 -25.24 -15.02
CA SER A 641 -29.87 -24.14 -15.85
C SER A 641 -29.58 -24.36 -17.34
N THR A 642 -28.46 -25.01 -17.66
CA THR A 642 -28.00 -25.24 -19.04
C THR A 642 -28.41 -26.62 -19.56
N ALA A 643 -28.47 -27.64 -18.69
CA ALA A 643 -28.88 -28.99 -19.06
C ALA A 643 -30.36 -29.10 -19.47
N SER A 644 -31.20 -28.19 -19.01
CA SER A 644 -32.65 -28.23 -19.23
C SER A 644 -33.08 -27.77 -20.63
N GLY A 645 -32.23 -27.01 -21.34
CA GLY A 645 -32.63 -26.17 -22.46
C GLY A 645 -33.68 -25.15 -21.99
N SER A 646 -33.36 -23.86 -21.91
CA SER A 646 -34.38 -22.85 -21.61
C SER A 646 -35.53 -22.99 -22.63
N ARG A 647 -36.67 -23.49 -22.15
CA ARG A 647 -37.94 -23.54 -22.90
C ARG A 647 -38.51 -22.16 -23.09
#